data_AF-A0A1X0QY13-F1
#
_entry.id   AF-A0A1X0QY13-F1
#
_cell.length_a   1.000
_cell.length_b   1.000
_cell.length_c   1.000
_cell.angle_alpha   90.00
_cell.angle_beta   90.00
_cell.angle_gamma   90.00
#
_symmetry.space_group_name_H-M   'P 1'
#
loop_
_entity.id
_entity.type
_entity.pdbx_description
1 polymer ?
#
loop_
_entity_poly.entity_id
_entity_poly.type
_entity_poly.pdbx_seq_one_letter_code
_entity_poly.pdbx_strand_id
1 'polypeptide(L)'
;MYSISVICSALFILLFIWHLPPQQQQVEQTIKNDKPINRDYYYSNLEQSSLLVTVQNRHQFISFHPLLCRFQHYPVHLVLLPNGDLSQQKAQDVLSATDCQHVDNIVIHDLTTKTEEALFELMKTERTKVVIRSNESRDHLLEAFVDKHEITMIALPEQDITHALWIPDLSIDSLQNWNKVDIKLVIITDRRPHSLSRLLQSALRSVYFGDRVDLNVHMEQSADRVTRMLVNSFMWKQGTKQIRHRIKKGGLMPAIVESWYPSHDDEYAVLLEDDIEVSPYFYAWSKYAILKYRYGRDREAYRLMYGVSLYAPRNLELLPAGRVTFDPNSVLLPRYPPQMPYLSQVPCSWGAVYFPEHWREFHGYLVRRLEDLNLPKNSTARVISVPGSRSDKWKKSWKKYFIELVYLRAYVMLYPNFHQFEAFSTNHVEVGTHFKSDGKRQSVIGTFMVPLMQRDTILSQLPDHRLPFFEELPVLDLWGRLQTHESLDRVAAEYHEHVSTCTRTIGSFDPKDIFCRVDGPPDPPQVFPGTAKKPKLPVLVKEAVQPIEYNYKPTHTEEEAERGRTLLFELGPKPIDVAQLTPGEDKSVGRDDEMVDLENDLDTLNRIYYKMNPQNLDFLNDEQEQMEEEEEEEGFDDQDEIEDDLQIVEE
;
A
#
# COMPACT_ATOMS: atom_id res chain seq x y z
N MET A 1 26.44 -47.41 -23.58
CA MET A 1 26.27 -45.95 -23.66
C MET A 1 25.27 -45.37 -22.64
N TYR A 2 24.94 -46.07 -21.53
CA TYR A 2 24.02 -45.55 -20.50
C TYR A 2 24.65 -45.28 -19.13
N SER A 3 25.94 -45.57 -18.92
CA SER A 3 26.60 -45.36 -17.60
C SER A 3 27.53 -44.14 -17.52
N ILE A 4 27.74 -43.39 -18.61
CA ILE A 4 28.61 -42.20 -18.61
C ILE A 4 27.82 -40.90 -18.35
N SER A 5 26.53 -40.87 -18.72
CA SER A 5 25.66 -39.69 -18.52
C SER A 5 25.38 -39.41 -17.04
N VAL A 6 25.12 -40.45 -16.25
CA VAL A 6 24.78 -40.31 -14.81
C VAL A 6 25.99 -39.86 -13.97
N ILE A 7 27.21 -40.26 -14.36
CA ILE A 7 28.44 -39.88 -13.67
C ILE A 7 28.81 -38.41 -13.98
N CYS A 8 28.59 -37.95 -15.21
CA CYS A 8 28.80 -36.54 -15.57
C CYS A 8 27.80 -35.59 -14.88
N SER A 9 26.54 -35.98 -14.71
CA SER A 9 25.54 -35.18 -13.99
C SER A 9 25.85 -35.09 -12.49
N ALA A 10 26.34 -36.16 -11.87
CA ALA A 10 26.73 -36.17 -10.46
C ALA A 10 27.98 -35.32 -10.19
N LEU A 11 28.97 -35.33 -11.08
CA LEU A 11 30.17 -34.49 -10.97
C LEU A 11 29.87 -33.00 -11.20
N PHE A 12 28.92 -32.65 -12.08
CA PHE A 12 28.50 -31.26 -12.29
C PHE A 12 27.79 -30.66 -11.06
N ILE A 13 26.98 -31.47 -10.36
CA ILE A 13 26.30 -31.05 -9.13
C ILE A 13 27.31 -30.86 -7.98
N LEU A 14 28.30 -31.78 -7.85
CA LEU A 14 29.36 -31.66 -6.85
C LEU A 14 30.31 -30.46 -7.10
N LEU A 15 30.58 -30.11 -8.37
CA LEU A 15 31.37 -28.93 -8.74
C LEU A 15 30.61 -27.61 -8.50
N PHE A 16 29.28 -27.59 -8.67
CA PHE A 16 28.45 -26.42 -8.37
C PHE A 16 28.37 -26.12 -6.86
N ILE A 17 28.27 -27.18 -6.04
CA ILE A 17 28.24 -27.04 -4.58
C ILE A 17 29.57 -26.46 -4.07
N TRP A 18 30.71 -26.76 -4.70
CA TRP A 18 32.04 -26.30 -4.27
C TRP A 18 32.41 -24.87 -4.70
N HIS A 19 31.56 -24.19 -5.48
CA HIS A 19 31.78 -22.80 -5.92
C HIS A 19 30.80 -21.78 -5.30
N LEU A 20 29.96 -22.21 -4.36
CA LEU A 20 29.16 -21.30 -3.55
C LEU A 20 30.07 -20.64 -2.48
N PRO A 21 30.01 -19.31 -2.29
CA PRO A 21 30.71 -18.65 -1.19
C PRO A 21 30.35 -19.32 0.15
N PRO A 22 31.29 -19.47 1.09
CA PRO A 22 31.10 -20.27 2.31
C PRO A 22 29.89 -19.84 3.17
N GLN A 23 29.42 -18.59 3.04
CA GLN A 23 28.19 -18.09 3.65
C GLN A 23 26.91 -18.78 3.12
N GLN A 24 26.84 -19.18 1.84
CA GLN A 24 25.67 -19.87 1.29
C GLN A 24 25.60 -21.36 1.69
N GLN A 25 26.75 -22.02 1.87
CA GLN A 25 26.80 -23.42 2.32
C GLN A 25 26.39 -23.59 3.80
N GLN A 26 26.71 -22.62 4.67
CA GLN A 26 26.28 -22.62 6.08
C GLN A 26 24.75 -22.41 6.21
N VAL A 27 24.16 -21.60 5.35
CA VAL A 27 22.71 -21.38 5.29
C VAL A 27 21.97 -22.65 4.82
N GLU A 28 22.55 -23.42 3.88
CA GLU A 28 21.97 -24.70 3.45
C GLU A 28 21.94 -25.78 4.54
N GLN A 29 22.94 -25.84 5.42
CA GLN A 29 22.98 -26.82 6.52
C GLN A 29 22.06 -26.44 7.68
N THR A 30 21.85 -25.15 7.94
CA THR A 30 21.03 -24.68 9.06
C THR A 30 19.53 -24.82 8.78
N ILE A 31 19.09 -24.63 7.52
CA ILE A 31 17.66 -24.68 7.16
C ILE A 31 17.14 -26.13 6.97
N LYS A 32 18.00 -27.14 6.84
CA LYS A 32 17.57 -28.55 6.81
C LYS A 32 17.15 -29.10 8.18
N ASN A 33 17.37 -28.35 9.26
CA ASN A 33 17.10 -28.75 10.64
C ASN A 33 15.80 -28.15 11.22
N ASP A 34 14.89 -27.65 10.39
CA ASP A 34 13.61 -27.14 10.88
C ASP A 34 12.86 -28.24 11.63
N LYS A 35 12.66 -27.97 12.94
CA LYS A 35 11.79 -28.78 13.79
C LYS A 35 10.42 -28.86 13.11
N PRO A 36 9.77 -30.03 13.09
CA PRO A 36 8.42 -30.11 12.58
C PRO A 36 7.54 -29.12 13.34
N ILE A 37 6.98 -28.15 12.61
CA ILE A 37 5.97 -27.24 13.13
C ILE A 37 4.84 -28.13 13.60
N ASN A 38 4.58 -28.11 14.91
CA ASN A 38 3.43 -28.80 15.46
C ASN A 38 2.19 -27.98 15.07
N ARG A 39 1.71 -28.20 13.84
CA ARG A 39 0.50 -27.55 13.30
C ARG A 39 -0.69 -27.83 14.20
N ASP A 40 -0.72 -29.01 14.83
CA ASP A 40 -1.71 -29.32 15.84
C ASP A 40 -1.57 -28.34 17.01
N TYR A 41 -0.37 -27.99 17.50
CA TYR A 41 -0.20 -26.99 18.58
C TYR A 41 -0.81 -25.62 18.30
N TYR A 42 -0.69 -25.11 17.07
CA TYR A 42 -1.33 -23.84 16.68
C TYR A 42 -2.85 -23.91 16.85
N TYR A 43 -3.44 -25.10 16.73
CA TYR A 43 -4.86 -25.39 16.91
C TYR A 43 -5.18 -26.27 18.16
N SER A 44 -4.22 -26.66 19.01
CA SER A 44 -4.39 -27.83 19.91
C SER A 44 -5.06 -27.52 21.23
N ASN A 45 -5.13 -26.25 21.61
CA ASN A 45 -5.83 -25.84 22.83
C ASN A 45 -7.32 -25.52 22.57
N LEU A 46 -7.88 -26.01 21.45
CA LEU A 46 -9.22 -25.65 20.98
C LEU A 46 -10.35 -26.57 21.46
N GLU A 47 -10.08 -27.57 22.30
CA GLU A 47 -11.15 -28.44 22.85
C GLU A 47 -12.07 -27.75 23.88
N GLN A 48 -11.81 -26.49 24.28
CA GLN A 48 -12.60 -25.81 25.33
C GLN A 48 -13.29 -24.50 24.91
N SER A 49 -13.05 -23.97 23.70
CA SER A 49 -13.62 -22.69 23.24
C SER A 49 -14.34 -22.88 21.92
N SER A 50 -15.62 -22.48 21.86
CA SER A 50 -16.45 -22.65 20.65
C SER A 50 -16.60 -21.35 19.85
N LEU A 51 -16.69 -21.55 18.52
CA LEU A 51 -17.14 -20.55 17.56
C LEU A 51 -18.61 -20.83 17.21
N LEU A 52 -19.45 -19.82 17.34
CA LEU A 52 -20.86 -19.88 16.95
C LEU A 52 -21.07 -19.13 15.62
N VAL A 53 -21.89 -19.68 14.73
CA VAL A 53 -22.42 -18.96 13.56
C VAL A 53 -23.94 -18.96 13.67
N THR A 54 -24.55 -17.78 13.73
CA THR A 54 -26.01 -17.67 13.87
C THR A 54 -26.65 -17.33 12.53
N VAL A 55 -27.71 -18.05 12.17
CA VAL A 55 -28.50 -17.79 10.96
C VAL A 55 -29.98 -17.73 11.31
N GLN A 56 -30.69 -16.75 10.76
CA GLN A 56 -32.11 -16.51 11.02
C GLN A 56 -33.00 -17.04 9.90
N ASN A 57 -32.54 -17.02 8.65
CA ASN A 57 -33.35 -17.39 7.49
C ASN A 57 -32.51 -18.17 6.46
N ARG A 58 -33.20 -18.75 5.47
CA ARG A 58 -32.53 -19.47 4.37
C ARG A 58 -31.53 -18.64 3.58
N HIS A 59 -31.77 -17.34 3.41
CA HIS A 59 -30.87 -16.46 2.66
C HIS A 59 -29.52 -16.36 3.37
N GLN A 60 -29.53 -16.06 4.67
CA GLN A 60 -28.34 -16.04 5.51
C GLN A 60 -27.59 -17.38 5.51
N PHE A 61 -28.32 -18.49 5.62
CA PHE A 61 -27.70 -19.81 5.55
C PHE A 61 -26.98 -20.05 4.21
N ILE A 62 -27.57 -19.63 3.09
CA ILE A 62 -26.92 -19.70 1.77
C ILE A 62 -25.69 -18.80 1.72
N SER A 63 -25.76 -17.58 2.26
CA SER A 63 -24.64 -16.64 2.30
C SER A 63 -23.47 -17.18 3.15
N PHE A 64 -23.75 -17.83 4.28
CA PHE A 64 -22.74 -18.43 5.17
C PHE A 64 -22.26 -19.82 4.74
N HIS A 65 -22.96 -20.51 3.84
CA HIS A 65 -22.62 -21.87 3.41
C HIS A 65 -21.16 -22.03 2.95
N PRO A 66 -20.62 -21.17 2.06
CA PRO A 66 -19.22 -21.29 1.62
C PRO A 66 -18.21 -21.09 2.76
N LEU A 67 -18.55 -20.28 3.76
CA LEU A 67 -17.72 -20.04 4.94
C LEU A 67 -17.74 -21.26 5.87
N LEU A 68 -18.92 -21.81 6.15
CA LEU A 68 -19.12 -22.98 7.00
C LEU A 68 -18.33 -24.20 6.48
N CYS A 69 -18.33 -24.41 5.16
CA CYS A 69 -17.66 -25.55 4.53
C CYS A 69 -16.13 -25.47 4.50
N ARG A 70 -15.53 -24.42 5.07
CA ARG A 70 -14.08 -24.20 5.12
C ARG A 70 -13.47 -24.36 6.51
N PHE A 71 -14.27 -24.56 7.57
CA PHE A 71 -13.76 -24.78 8.92
C PHE A 71 -13.16 -26.19 9.06
N GLN A 72 -11.84 -26.28 8.96
CA GLN A 72 -11.10 -27.54 9.04
C GLN A 72 -10.59 -27.87 10.45
N HIS A 73 -10.22 -26.86 11.24
CA HIS A 73 -9.33 -27.04 12.39
C HIS A 73 -10.02 -27.08 13.75
N TYR A 74 -11.28 -26.64 13.84
CA TYR A 74 -12.04 -26.63 15.10
C TYR A 74 -13.54 -26.71 14.79
N PRO A 75 -14.35 -27.27 15.72
CA PRO A 75 -15.78 -27.38 15.53
C PRO A 75 -16.45 -26.00 15.50
N VAL A 76 -17.43 -25.85 14.61
CA VAL A 76 -18.27 -24.65 14.49
C VAL A 76 -19.71 -25.00 14.83
N HIS A 77 -20.32 -24.21 15.70
CA HIS A 77 -21.69 -24.39 16.13
C HIS A 77 -22.61 -23.53 15.26
N LEU A 78 -23.30 -24.15 14.30
CA LEU A 78 -24.32 -23.49 13.48
C LEU A 78 -25.63 -23.42 14.27
N VAL A 79 -26.12 -22.22 14.56
CA VAL A 79 -27.34 -22.02 15.34
C VAL A 79 -28.43 -21.42 14.48
N LEU A 80 -29.54 -22.15 14.37
CA LEU A 80 -30.75 -21.71 13.69
C LEU A 80 -31.60 -20.92 14.68
N LEU A 81 -31.71 -19.60 14.48
CA LEU A 81 -32.38 -18.70 15.43
C LEU A 81 -33.92 -18.85 15.42
N PRO A 82 -34.61 -18.43 16.51
CA PRO A 82 -36.07 -18.42 16.59
C PRO A 82 -36.74 -17.67 15.43
N ASN A 83 -37.98 -18.09 15.09
CA ASN A 83 -38.78 -17.51 14.00
C ASN A 83 -38.19 -17.68 12.58
N GLY A 84 -37.17 -18.52 12.43
CA GLY A 84 -36.58 -18.85 11.13
C GLY A 84 -37.37 -19.88 10.32
N ASP A 85 -37.15 -19.90 9.01
CA ASP A 85 -37.84 -20.77 8.04
C ASP A 85 -37.02 -22.02 7.65
N LEU A 86 -35.92 -22.27 8.37
CA LEU A 86 -34.93 -23.33 8.14
C LEU A 86 -34.95 -24.31 9.32
N SER A 87 -35.22 -25.59 9.06
CA SER A 87 -35.14 -26.66 10.07
C SER A 87 -33.78 -27.36 10.02
N GLN A 88 -33.39 -27.99 11.13
CA GLN A 88 -32.17 -28.81 11.21
C GLN A 88 -32.03 -29.80 10.06
N GLN A 89 -33.10 -30.56 9.77
CA GLN A 89 -33.08 -31.56 8.69
C GLN A 89 -32.72 -30.93 7.34
N LYS A 90 -33.33 -29.79 7.00
CA LYS A 90 -33.05 -29.10 5.73
C LYS A 90 -31.62 -28.58 5.66
N ALA A 91 -31.10 -28.04 6.76
CA ALA A 91 -29.72 -27.58 6.81
C ALA A 91 -28.73 -28.75 6.63
N GLN A 92 -28.99 -29.89 7.28
CA GLN A 92 -28.21 -31.12 7.12
C GLN A 92 -28.28 -31.67 5.70
N ASP A 93 -29.48 -31.69 5.11
CA ASP A 93 -29.68 -32.15 3.73
C ASP A 93 -28.88 -31.29 2.75
N VAL A 94 -28.88 -29.96 2.90
CA VAL A 94 -28.10 -29.06 2.05
C VAL A 94 -26.60 -29.25 2.24
N LEU A 95 -26.12 -29.32 3.49
CA LEU A 95 -24.68 -29.56 3.77
C LEU A 95 -24.20 -30.91 3.23
N SER A 96 -25.05 -31.93 3.24
CA SER A 96 -24.71 -33.27 2.73
C SER A 96 -24.85 -33.38 1.22
N ALA A 97 -25.78 -32.63 0.61
CA ALA A 97 -26.00 -32.63 -0.83
C ALA A 97 -25.01 -31.73 -1.59
N THR A 98 -24.38 -30.80 -0.90
CA THR A 98 -23.29 -29.98 -1.41
C THR A 98 -21.97 -30.64 -1.04
N ASP A 99 -20.94 -30.54 -1.88
CA ASP A 99 -19.60 -31.11 -1.64
C ASP A 99 -18.84 -30.30 -0.56
N CYS A 100 -19.46 -30.17 0.61
CA CYS A 100 -18.97 -29.43 1.75
C CYS A 100 -17.86 -30.24 2.43
N GLN A 101 -16.62 -29.78 2.32
CA GLN A 101 -15.44 -30.59 2.64
C GLN A 101 -15.31 -30.97 4.12
N HIS A 102 -15.93 -30.21 5.02
CA HIS A 102 -15.74 -30.33 6.48
C HIS A 102 -17.06 -30.36 7.27
N VAL A 103 -18.09 -31.03 6.75
CA VAL A 103 -19.40 -31.16 7.44
C VAL A 103 -19.27 -31.74 8.84
N ASP A 104 -18.33 -32.65 9.07
CA ASP A 104 -18.10 -33.28 10.38
C ASP A 104 -17.72 -32.29 11.49
N ASN A 105 -17.18 -31.11 11.11
CA ASN A 105 -16.85 -30.05 12.05
C ASN A 105 -18.05 -29.12 12.35
N ILE A 106 -19.19 -29.28 11.69
CA ILE A 106 -20.36 -28.42 11.85
C ILE A 106 -21.37 -29.09 12.80
N VAL A 107 -21.56 -28.50 13.98
CA VAL A 107 -22.58 -28.92 14.95
C VAL A 107 -23.80 -28.02 14.83
N ILE A 108 -24.95 -28.58 14.45
CA ILE A 108 -26.17 -27.81 14.22
C ILE A 108 -27.05 -27.80 15.47
N HIS A 109 -27.45 -26.61 15.90
CA HIS A 109 -28.37 -26.38 17.01
C HIS A 109 -29.65 -25.72 16.48
N ASP A 110 -30.78 -26.39 16.63
CA ASP A 110 -32.09 -25.88 16.19
C ASP A 110 -32.81 -25.18 17.35
N LEU A 111 -32.81 -23.84 17.33
CA LEU A 111 -33.51 -23.01 18.31
C LEU A 111 -34.76 -22.35 17.70
N THR A 112 -35.22 -22.78 16.52
CA THR A 112 -36.34 -22.16 15.79
C THR A 112 -37.65 -22.10 16.59
N THR A 113 -37.87 -23.08 17.48
CA THR A 113 -39.05 -23.21 18.35
C THR A 113 -38.79 -22.79 19.81
N LYS A 114 -37.60 -22.27 20.11
CA LYS A 114 -37.14 -21.93 21.46
C LYS A 114 -37.19 -20.42 21.70
N THR A 115 -37.05 -20.03 22.96
CA THR A 115 -36.86 -18.62 23.37
C THR A 115 -35.40 -18.21 23.16
N GLU A 116 -35.14 -16.90 23.08
CA GLU A 116 -33.77 -16.34 23.01
C GLU A 116 -32.90 -16.75 24.21
N GLU A 117 -33.51 -17.03 25.37
CA GLU A 117 -32.82 -17.54 26.55
C GLU A 117 -32.07 -18.86 26.27
N ALA A 118 -32.58 -19.69 25.36
CA ALA A 118 -31.93 -20.93 24.96
C ALA A 118 -30.59 -20.68 24.24
N LEU A 119 -30.48 -19.59 23.47
CA LEU A 119 -29.23 -19.19 22.83
C LEU A 119 -28.19 -18.83 23.89
N PHE A 120 -28.58 -18.08 24.91
CA PHE A 120 -27.68 -17.67 25.99
C PHE A 120 -27.21 -18.86 26.84
N GLU A 121 -28.09 -19.83 27.12
CA GLU A 121 -27.70 -21.06 27.82
C GLU A 121 -26.76 -21.94 26.97
N LEU A 122 -26.99 -22.01 25.66
CA LEU A 122 -26.08 -22.68 24.73
C LEU A 122 -24.69 -22.02 24.74
N MET A 123 -24.64 -20.69 24.62
CA MET A 123 -23.37 -19.95 24.63
C MET A 123 -22.56 -20.15 25.92
N LYS A 124 -23.24 -20.28 27.08
CA LYS A 124 -22.60 -20.63 28.35
C LYS A 124 -22.09 -22.07 28.38
N THR A 125 -22.93 -23.00 27.93
CA THR A 125 -22.62 -24.45 27.94
C THR A 125 -21.42 -24.75 27.06
N GLU A 126 -21.41 -24.19 25.85
CA GLU A 126 -20.35 -24.37 24.85
C GLU A 126 -19.15 -23.44 25.07
N ARG A 127 -19.17 -22.60 26.12
CA ARG A 127 -18.11 -21.62 26.42
C ARG A 127 -17.72 -20.77 25.21
N THR A 128 -18.72 -20.24 24.52
CA THR A 128 -18.54 -19.49 23.29
C THR A 128 -17.62 -18.29 23.49
N LYS A 129 -16.65 -18.13 22.59
CA LYS A 129 -15.72 -17.00 22.58
C LYS A 129 -15.95 -16.05 21.41
N VAL A 130 -16.46 -16.56 20.31
CA VAL A 130 -16.70 -15.80 19.09
C VAL A 130 -18.07 -16.17 18.52
N VAL A 131 -18.82 -15.17 18.08
CA VAL A 131 -20.09 -15.32 17.36
C VAL A 131 -19.99 -14.60 16.03
N ILE A 132 -20.22 -15.29 14.92
CA ILE A 132 -20.32 -14.71 13.58
C ILE A 132 -21.79 -14.64 13.18
N ARG A 133 -22.22 -13.50 12.65
CA ARG A 133 -23.59 -13.27 12.20
C ARG A 133 -23.69 -12.28 11.06
N SER A 134 -24.85 -12.23 10.41
CA SER A 134 -25.18 -11.18 9.45
C SER A 134 -25.40 -9.83 10.15
N ASN A 135 -24.99 -8.73 9.51
CA ASN A 135 -25.17 -7.37 10.02
C ASN A 135 -26.58 -6.79 9.76
N GLU A 136 -27.49 -7.52 9.10
CA GLU A 136 -28.79 -6.98 8.68
C GLU A 136 -29.82 -6.81 9.81
N SER A 137 -29.75 -7.60 10.88
CA SER A 137 -30.72 -7.53 11.99
C SER A 137 -30.04 -7.27 13.33
N ARG A 138 -30.22 -6.09 13.94
CA ARG A 138 -29.67 -5.82 15.29
C ARG A 138 -30.50 -6.51 16.36
N ASP A 139 -29.83 -7.26 17.22
CA ASP A 139 -30.41 -7.89 18.40
C ASP A 139 -29.73 -7.30 19.64
N HIS A 140 -30.42 -6.35 20.28
CA HIS A 140 -29.89 -5.65 21.45
C HIS A 140 -29.71 -6.55 22.68
N LEU A 141 -30.49 -7.61 22.81
CA LEU A 141 -30.36 -8.55 23.93
C LEU A 141 -29.12 -9.40 23.75
N LEU A 142 -28.87 -9.88 22.53
CA LEU A 142 -27.63 -10.58 22.18
C LEU A 142 -26.41 -9.67 22.32
N GLU A 143 -26.46 -8.43 21.81
CA GLU A 143 -25.39 -7.44 21.97
C GLU A 143 -25.04 -7.23 23.46
N ALA A 144 -26.05 -6.97 24.30
CA ALA A 144 -25.84 -6.80 25.74
C ALA A 144 -25.29 -8.07 26.43
N PHE A 145 -25.71 -9.26 25.98
CA PHE A 145 -25.22 -10.52 26.51
C PHE A 145 -23.75 -10.75 26.13
N VAL A 146 -23.40 -10.53 24.87
CA VAL A 146 -22.05 -10.67 24.30
C VAL A 146 -21.09 -9.73 25.02
N ASP A 147 -21.47 -8.46 25.19
CA ASP A 147 -20.66 -7.45 25.89
C ASP A 147 -20.42 -7.84 27.34
N LYS A 148 -21.47 -8.31 28.05
CA LYS A 148 -21.37 -8.71 29.46
C LYS A 148 -20.43 -9.91 29.68
N HIS A 149 -20.30 -10.81 28.71
CA HIS A 149 -19.50 -12.03 28.81
C HIS A 149 -18.18 -11.95 28.04
N GLU A 150 -17.81 -10.76 27.53
CA GLU A 150 -16.59 -10.52 26.76
C GLU A 150 -16.46 -11.47 25.55
N ILE A 151 -17.59 -11.77 24.91
CA ILE A 151 -17.65 -12.57 23.69
C ILE A 151 -17.39 -11.66 22.51
N THR A 152 -16.64 -12.11 21.51
CA THR A 152 -16.41 -11.30 20.31
C THR A 152 -17.48 -11.56 19.28
N MET A 153 -18.29 -10.54 18.99
CA MET A 153 -19.26 -10.60 17.90
C MET A 153 -18.65 -10.04 16.60
N ILE A 154 -18.70 -10.84 15.54
CA ILE A 154 -18.29 -10.49 14.18
C ILE A 154 -19.56 -10.37 13.34
N ALA A 155 -19.92 -9.14 13.01
CA ALA A 155 -21.10 -8.85 12.17
C ALA A 155 -20.65 -8.57 10.74
N LEU A 156 -20.96 -9.48 9.81
CA LEU A 156 -20.58 -9.37 8.41
C LEU A 156 -21.78 -8.92 7.55
N PRO A 157 -21.62 -7.92 6.67
CA PRO A 157 -22.58 -7.68 5.61
C PRO A 157 -22.70 -8.91 4.71
N GLU A 158 -23.91 -9.31 4.33
CA GLU A 158 -24.12 -10.58 3.61
C GLU A 158 -23.38 -10.63 2.27
N GLN A 159 -23.34 -9.50 1.57
CA GLN A 159 -22.61 -9.31 0.32
C GLN A 159 -21.08 -9.43 0.46
N ASP A 160 -20.53 -9.24 1.67
CA ASP A 160 -19.10 -9.31 1.95
C ASP A 160 -18.65 -10.71 2.40
N ILE A 161 -19.59 -11.62 2.75
CA ILE A 161 -19.25 -12.95 3.31
C ILE A 161 -18.43 -13.79 2.33
N THR A 162 -18.73 -13.70 1.03
CA THR A 162 -17.97 -14.37 -0.04
C THR A 162 -16.51 -13.89 -0.12
N HIS A 163 -16.21 -12.72 0.43
CA HIS A 163 -14.87 -12.14 0.51
C HIS A 163 -14.19 -12.36 1.88
N ALA A 164 -14.90 -13.01 2.80
CA ALA A 164 -14.44 -13.30 4.17
C ALA A 164 -14.07 -14.78 4.35
N LEU A 165 -13.91 -15.54 3.26
CA LEU A 165 -13.62 -16.99 3.28
C LEU A 165 -12.26 -17.38 3.87
N TRP A 166 -11.46 -16.38 4.25
CA TRP A 166 -10.18 -16.51 4.94
C TRP A 166 -10.33 -16.59 6.47
N ILE A 167 -11.49 -16.24 7.03
CA ILE A 167 -11.80 -16.37 8.47
C ILE A 167 -11.48 -17.77 9.04
N PRO A 168 -11.79 -18.89 8.36
CA PRO A 168 -11.55 -20.23 8.92
C PRO A 168 -10.08 -20.61 9.08
N ASP A 169 -9.15 -19.91 8.42
CA ASP A 169 -7.71 -20.08 8.62
C ASP A 169 -7.21 -19.38 9.90
N LEU A 170 -8.01 -18.52 10.51
CA LEU A 170 -7.65 -17.84 11.75
C LEU A 170 -7.91 -18.73 12.97
N SER A 171 -7.05 -18.56 13.99
CA SER A 171 -7.27 -19.15 15.30
C SER A 171 -8.41 -18.44 16.04
N ILE A 172 -9.05 -19.11 17.01
CA ILE A 172 -10.06 -18.46 17.86
C ILE A 172 -9.45 -17.25 18.60
N ASP A 173 -8.20 -17.33 19.06
CA ASP A 173 -7.51 -16.21 19.71
C ASP A 173 -7.41 -14.98 18.77
N SER A 174 -7.08 -15.21 17.49
CA SER A 174 -7.08 -14.15 16.48
C SER A 174 -8.48 -13.56 16.29
N LEU A 175 -9.51 -14.40 16.17
CA LEU A 175 -10.89 -13.97 15.98
C LEU A 175 -11.45 -13.20 17.20
N GLN A 176 -11.02 -13.53 18.41
CA GLN A 176 -11.39 -12.78 19.63
C GLN A 176 -10.85 -11.33 19.63
N ASN A 177 -9.88 -11.02 18.76
CA ASN A 177 -9.34 -9.68 18.61
C ASN A 177 -9.89 -8.96 17.37
N TRP A 178 -10.91 -9.51 16.69
CA TRP A 178 -11.50 -8.93 15.47
C TRP A 178 -11.86 -7.45 15.60
N ASN A 179 -12.48 -7.06 16.72
CA ASN A 179 -12.95 -5.70 16.99
C ASN A 179 -11.89 -4.80 17.64
N LYS A 180 -10.72 -5.35 18.01
CA LYS A 180 -9.61 -4.53 18.54
C LYS A 180 -8.79 -3.88 17.44
N VAL A 181 -8.70 -4.55 16.29
CA VAL A 181 -7.93 -4.08 15.13
C VAL A 181 -8.54 -2.77 14.59
N ASP A 182 -7.86 -1.65 14.85
CA ASP A 182 -8.22 -0.33 14.34
C ASP A 182 -7.29 0.03 13.17
N ILE A 183 -7.78 -0.06 11.94
CA ILE A 183 -7.01 0.30 10.74
C ILE A 183 -7.47 1.67 10.24
N LYS A 184 -6.56 2.64 10.23
CA LYS A 184 -6.80 3.98 9.70
C LYS A 184 -6.27 4.12 8.29
N LEU A 185 -7.02 4.81 7.43
CA LEU A 185 -6.59 5.17 6.09
C LEU A 185 -5.98 6.57 6.10
N VAL A 186 -4.70 6.69 5.77
CA VAL A 186 -3.97 7.97 5.84
C VAL A 186 -3.46 8.33 4.45
N ILE A 187 -4.05 9.37 3.86
CA ILE A 187 -3.75 9.83 2.50
C ILE A 187 -2.98 11.14 2.55
N ILE A 188 -1.85 11.20 1.85
CA ILE A 188 -1.00 12.40 1.75
C ILE A 188 -1.13 12.97 0.34
N THR A 189 -1.38 14.28 0.24
CA THR A 189 -1.56 14.94 -1.05
C THR A 189 -1.01 16.38 -1.09
N ASP A 190 -0.68 16.84 -2.29
CA ASP A 190 -0.30 18.22 -2.57
C ASP A 190 -1.26 18.83 -3.60
N ARG A 191 -0.99 18.68 -4.91
CA ARG A 191 -1.72 19.39 -5.97
C ARG A 191 -2.08 18.50 -7.16
N ARG A 192 -2.62 17.31 -6.89
CA ARG A 192 -2.99 16.31 -7.91
C ARG A 192 -4.43 15.84 -7.75
N PRO A 193 -5.44 16.69 -8.05
CA PRO A 193 -6.84 16.39 -7.77
C PRO A 193 -7.35 15.16 -8.53
N HIS A 194 -6.98 14.97 -9.80
CA HIS A 194 -7.44 13.81 -10.58
C HIS A 194 -6.91 12.49 -10.01
N SER A 195 -5.62 12.44 -9.70
CA SER A 195 -4.98 11.27 -9.11
C SER A 195 -5.52 10.97 -7.71
N LEU A 196 -5.69 12.01 -6.88
CA LEU A 196 -6.31 11.90 -5.56
C LEU A 196 -7.75 11.40 -5.66
N SER A 197 -8.53 11.87 -6.65
CA SER A 197 -9.90 11.39 -6.89
C SER A 197 -9.92 9.89 -7.17
N ARG A 198 -9.03 9.40 -8.05
CA ARG A 198 -8.88 7.96 -8.35
C ARG A 198 -8.57 7.16 -7.08
N LEU A 199 -7.66 7.64 -6.23
CA LEU A 199 -7.35 7.00 -4.95
C LEU A 199 -8.59 6.95 -4.02
N LEU A 200 -9.26 8.09 -3.83
CA LEU A 200 -10.43 8.18 -2.95
C LEU A 200 -11.57 7.28 -3.43
N GLN A 201 -11.81 7.22 -4.75
CA GLN A 201 -12.86 6.37 -5.34
C GLN A 201 -12.53 4.87 -5.30
N SER A 202 -11.26 4.49 -5.45
CA SER A 202 -10.86 3.09 -5.29
C SER A 202 -10.98 2.64 -3.83
N ALA A 203 -10.54 3.47 -2.88
CA ALA A 203 -10.70 3.20 -1.45
C ALA A 203 -12.18 3.12 -1.03
N LEU A 204 -13.04 4.00 -1.55
CA LEU A 204 -14.48 4.03 -1.24
C LEU A 204 -15.23 2.76 -1.67
N ARG A 205 -14.78 2.12 -2.76
CA ARG A 205 -15.40 0.92 -3.35
C ARG A 205 -14.84 -0.41 -2.81
N SER A 206 -13.96 -0.35 -1.82
CA SER A 206 -13.31 -1.54 -1.25
C SER A 206 -14.20 -2.27 -0.24
N VAL A 207 -13.90 -3.54 0.03
CA VAL A 207 -14.62 -4.42 0.96
C VAL A 207 -14.06 -4.25 2.37
N TYR A 208 -14.90 -3.79 3.31
CA TYR A 208 -14.49 -3.49 4.69
C TYR A 208 -15.12 -4.40 5.75
N PHE A 209 -15.94 -5.39 5.36
CA PHE A 209 -16.55 -6.36 6.28
C PHE A 209 -17.41 -5.73 7.38
N GLY A 210 -17.99 -4.56 7.11
CA GLY A 210 -18.78 -3.80 8.09
C GLY A 210 -17.94 -3.05 9.13
N ASP A 211 -16.61 -3.10 9.05
CA ASP A 211 -15.74 -2.38 9.97
C ASP A 211 -15.84 -0.87 9.76
N ARG A 212 -15.68 -0.12 10.87
CA ARG A 212 -15.45 1.32 10.80
C ARG A 212 -13.98 1.60 10.48
N VAL A 213 -13.71 2.29 9.37
CA VAL A 213 -12.37 2.72 8.97
C VAL A 213 -12.32 4.23 8.87
N ASP A 214 -11.53 4.89 9.71
CA ASP A 214 -11.39 6.34 9.69
C ASP A 214 -10.41 6.79 8.58
N LEU A 215 -10.77 7.88 7.86
CA LEU A 215 -9.98 8.47 6.78
C LEU A 215 -9.34 9.78 7.23
N ASN A 216 -8.02 9.85 7.18
CA ASN A 216 -7.21 11.03 7.47
C ASN A 216 -6.56 11.55 6.18
N VAL A 217 -6.92 12.76 5.75
CA VAL A 217 -6.33 13.40 4.56
C VAL A 217 -5.38 14.52 4.98
N HIS A 218 -4.10 14.35 4.65
CA HIS A 218 -3.01 15.26 4.95
C HIS A 218 -2.62 16.05 3.71
N MET A 219 -3.10 17.29 3.64
CA MET A 219 -2.80 18.23 2.58
C MET A 219 -1.55 19.06 2.92
N GLU A 220 -0.61 19.13 1.99
CA GLU A 220 0.52 20.06 2.06
C GLU A 220 0.05 21.53 1.95
N GLN A 221 0.85 22.46 2.45
CA GLN A 221 0.60 23.89 2.40
C GLN A 221 0.32 24.37 0.97
N SER A 222 0.98 23.77 -0.02
CA SER A 222 0.84 24.12 -1.44
C SER A 222 -0.32 23.44 -2.17
N ALA A 223 -1.26 22.82 -1.44
CA ALA A 223 -2.44 22.25 -2.04
C ALA A 223 -3.30 23.30 -2.77
N ASP A 224 -3.59 23.03 -4.03
CA ASP A 224 -4.33 23.95 -4.89
C ASP A 224 -5.81 24.04 -4.49
N ARG A 225 -6.55 24.95 -5.14
CA ARG A 225 -7.98 25.14 -4.84
C ARG A 225 -8.79 23.88 -5.16
N VAL A 226 -8.51 23.22 -6.29
CA VAL A 226 -9.27 22.05 -6.76
C VAL A 226 -9.08 20.86 -5.81
N THR A 227 -7.84 20.56 -5.38
CA THR A 227 -7.55 19.50 -4.41
C THR A 227 -8.25 19.78 -3.09
N ARG A 228 -8.21 21.04 -2.59
CA ARG A 228 -8.92 21.41 -1.37
C ARG A 228 -10.44 21.23 -1.51
N MET A 229 -11.02 21.65 -2.64
CA MET A 229 -12.46 21.46 -2.88
C MET A 229 -12.82 19.98 -2.89
N LEU A 230 -12.07 19.14 -3.60
CA LEU A 230 -12.25 17.69 -3.65
C LEU A 230 -12.21 17.06 -2.25
N VAL A 231 -11.19 17.37 -1.45
CA VAL A 231 -11.04 16.80 -0.10
C VAL A 231 -12.18 17.23 0.82
N ASN A 232 -12.62 18.49 0.73
CA ASN A 232 -13.71 19.00 1.55
C ASN A 232 -15.06 18.38 1.16
N SER A 233 -15.36 18.25 -0.14
CA SER A 233 -16.65 17.74 -0.63
C SER A 233 -16.77 16.22 -0.61
N PHE A 234 -15.66 15.49 -0.59
CA PHE A 234 -15.67 14.03 -0.63
C PHE A 234 -16.37 13.41 0.59
N MET A 235 -17.38 12.56 0.36
CA MET A 235 -18.11 11.87 1.42
C MET A 235 -17.52 10.49 1.69
N TRP A 236 -16.98 10.30 2.89
CA TRP A 236 -16.48 9.01 3.36
C TRP A 236 -17.58 8.27 4.13
N LYS A 237 -17.88 7.02 3.74
CA LYS A 237 -19.02 6.26 4.27
C LYS A 237 -18.61 5.21 5.31
N GLN A 238 -17.34 4.84 5.34
CA GLN A 238 -16.81 3.75 6.16
C GLN A 238 -16.43 4.20 7.57
N GLY A 239 -16.30 5.51 7.83
CA GLY A 239 -15.93 6.02 9.15
C GLY A 239 -15.88 7.54 9.16
N THR A 240 -15.11 8.10 10.09
CA THR A 240 -14.95 9.55 10.18
C THR A 240 -13.91 10.05 9.17
N LYS A 241 -14.15 11.22 8.58
CA LYS A 241 -13.19 11.90 7.71
C LYS A 241 -12.54 13.05 8.49
N GLN A 242 -11.22 13.00 8.65
CA GLN A 242 -10.43 14.07 9.24
C GLN A 242 -9.52 14.69 8.19
N ILE A 243 -9.40 16.02 8.22
CA ILE A 243 -8.62 16.78 7.25
C ILE A 243 -7.57 17.59 8.01
N ARG A 244 -6.30 17.44 7.60
CA ARG A 244 -5.19 18.26 8.09
C ARG A 244 -4.58 19.01 6.92
N HIS A 245 -4.49 20.34 7.05
CA HIS A 245 -3.79 21.20 6.08
C HIS A 245 -2.58 21.85 6.73
N ARG A 246 -1.40 21.76 6.11
CA ARG A 246 -0.19 22.37 6.65
C ARG A 246 -0.19 23.89 6.46
N ILE A 247 0.22 24.61 7.50
CA ILE A 247 0.41 26.07 7.45
C ILE A 247 1.71 26.45 6.72
N LYS A 248 2.76 25.64 6.88
CA LYS A 248 4.08 25.83 6.26
C LYS A 248 4.47 24.57 5.49
N LYS A 249 5.04 24.77 4.30
CA LYS A 249 5.53 23.67 3.45
C LYS A 249 6.54 22.81 4.21
N GLY A 250 6.22 21.53 4.39
CA GLY A 250 7.05 20.56 5.12
C GLY A 250 7.94 19.73 4.19
N GLY A 251 7.47 19.45 2.97
CA GLY A 251 8.12 18.50 2.07
C GLY A 251 7.82 17.04 2.43
N LEU A 252 8.30 16.12 1.58
CA LEU A 252 7.86 14.72 1.58
C LEU A 252 8.16 13.96 2.89
N MET A 253 9.34 14.16 3.49
CA MET A 253 9.70 13.45 4.72
C MET A 253 8.78 13.84 5.90
N PRO A 254 8.63 15.12 6.28
CA PRO A 254 7.64 15.49 7.29
C PRO A 254 6.21 15.10 6.90
N ALA A 255 5.85 15.22 5.62
CA ALA A 255 4.51 14.86 5.14
C ALA A 255 4.17 13.39 5.45
N ILE A 256 5.12 12.46 5.31
CA ILE A 256 4.91 11.04 5.59
C ILE A 256 5.09 10.71 7.07
N VAL A 257 6.15 11.18 7.71
CA VAL A 257 6.44 10.81 9.10
C VAL A 257 5.38 11.35 10.06
N GLU A 258 4.92 12.58 9.84
CA GLU A 258 3.94 13.25 10.72
C GLU A 258 2.48 13.01 10.27
N SER A 259 2.24 12.18 9.25
CA SER A 259 0.87 11.86 8.84
C SER A 259 0.17 10.96 9.85
N TRP A 260 0.92 10.17 10.61
CA TRP A 260 0.36 9.25 11.57
C TRP A 260 1.29 9.05 12.77
N TYR A 261 0.69 9.02 13.95
CA TYR A 261 1.31 8.57 15.20
C TYR A 261 0.24 7.78 15.96
N PRO A 262 0.46 6.49 16.24
CA PRO A 262 -0.56 5.62 16.82
C PRO A 262 -0.89 6.02 18.27
N SER A 263 -2.17 5.98 18.62
CA SER A 263 -2.61 6.23 19.99
C SER A 263 -2.55 5.01 20.91
N HIS A 264 -2.57 3.80 20.34
CA HIS A 264 -2.43 2.51 21.03
C HIS A 264 -1.84 1.43 20.11
N ASP A 265 -1.62 0.22 20.63
CA ASP A 265 -0.88 -0.86 19.94
C ASP A 265 -1.75 -1.71 18.99
N ASP A 266 -3.06 -1.52 19.05
CA ASP A 266 -4.02 -2.08 18.11
C ASP A 266 -4.41 -1.10 16.98
N GLU A 267 -3.78 0.09 16.93
CA GLU A 267 -3.98 1.08 15.88
C GLU A 267 -2.94 0.89 14.75
N TYR A 268 -3.39 0.60 13.55
CA TYR A 268 -2.57 0.41 12.35
C TYR A 268 -2.88 1.52 11.34
N ALA A 269 -1.93 1.86 10.48
CA ALA A 269 -2.18 2.83 9.41
C ALA A 269 -1.82 2.30 8.03
N VAL A 270 -2.78 2.39 7.11
CA VAL A 270 -2.57 2.27 5.67
C VAL A 270 -2.10 3.63 5.16
N LEU A 271 -0.80 3.76 4.88
CA LEU A 271 -0.21 4.99 4.37
C LEU A 271 -0.21 5.01 2.84
N LEU A 272 -0.87 6.01 2.24
CA LEU A 272 -1.02 6.18 0.79
C LEU A 272 -0.66 7.61 0.37
N GLU A 273 -0.03 7.73 -0.80
CA GLU A 273 0.20 9.00 -1.49
C GLU A 273 -0.84 9.19 -2.60
N ASP A 274 -1.04 10.44 -3.04
CA ASP A 274 -2.05 10.79 -4.05
C ASP A 274 -1.85 10.15 -5.43
N ASP A 275 -0.71 9.51 -5.72
CA ASP A 275 -0.40 8.78 -6.96
C ASP A 275 -0.69 7.26 -6.88
N ILE A 276 -1.28 6.81 -5.78
CA ILE A 276 -1.64 5.40 -5.56
C ILE A 276 -3.09 5.14 -5.97
N GLU A 277 -3.35 3.93 -6.46
CA GLU A 277 -4.69 3.36 -6.54
C GLU A 277 -4.70 2.01 -5.83
N VAL A 278 -5.79 1.68 -5.14
CA VAL A 278 -5.91 0.45 -4.34
C VAL A 278 -6.88 -0.56 -4.97
N SER A 279 -6.62 -1.84 -4.76
CA SER A 279 -7.54 -2.93 -5.09
C SER A 279 -8.77 -2.87 -4.19
N PRO A 280 -9.97 -3.30 -4.66
CA PRO A 280 -11.14 -3.49 -3.80
C PRO A 280 -10.90 -4.40 -2.58
N TYR A 281 -9.85 -5.23 -2.59
CA TYR A 281 -9.53 -6.20 -1.55
C TYR A 281 -8.31 -5.82 -0.70
N PHE A 282 -7.81 -4.58 -0.81
CA PHE A 282 -6.64 -4.15 -0.02
C PHE A 282 -6.86 -4.29 1.49
N TYR A 283 -8.08 -4.00 1.94
CA TYR A 283 -8.46 -4.11 3.35
C TYR A 283 -8.55 -5.57 3.81
N ALA A 284 -9.08 -6.47 2.97
CA ALA A 284 -9.11 -7.91 3.23
C ALA A 284 -7.71 -8.47 3.45
N TRP A 285 -6.77 -8.17 2.55
CA TRP A 285 -5.37 -8.56 2.71
C TRP A 285 -4.75 -8.01 4.00
N SER A 286 -5.00 -6.73 4.29
CA SER A 286 -4.48 -6.06 5.48
C SER A 286 -5.00 -6.69 6.76
N LYS A 287 -6.33 -6.81 6.91
CA LYS A 287 -6.98 -7.35 8.10
C LYS A 287 -6.65 -8.81 8.31
N TYR A 288 -6.63 -9.61 7.25
CA TYR A 288 -6.26 -11.03 7.32
C TYR A 288 -4.81 -11.21 7.80
N ALA A 289 -3.85 -10.48 7.24
CA ALA A 289 -2.46 -10.53 7.66
C ALA A 289 -2.27 -10.05 9.11
N ILE A 290 -2.92 -8.95 9.51
CA ILE A 290 -2.85 -8.46 10.90
C ILE A 290 -3.40 -9.51 11.87
N LEU A 291 -4.61 -10.00 11.66
CA LEU A 291 -5.22 -10.99 12.56
C LEU A 291 -4.38 -12.26 12.68
N LYS A 292 -3.79 -12.72 11.57
CA LYS A 292 -2.97 -13.92 11.56
C LYS A 292 -1.63 -13.74 12.26
N TYR A 293 -0.89 -12.69 11.95
CA TYR A 293 0.50 -12.53 12.40
C TYR A 293 0.65 -11.71 13.68
N ARG A 294 -0.34 -10.89 14.06
CA ARG A 294 -0.28 -10.03 15.25
C ARG A 294 -1.09 -10.56 16.42
N TYR A 295 -2.24 -11.17 16.11
CA TYR A 295 -3.14 -11.74 17.10
C TYR A 295 -3.16 -13.27 17.08
N GLY A 296 -2.36 -13.89 16.22
CA GLY A 296 -2.07 -15.32 16.28
C GLY A 296 -1.09 -15.67 17.40
N ARG A 297 -0.71 -16.95 17.48
CA ARG A 297 0.15 -17.46 18.55
C ARG A 297 1.65 -17.24 18.31
N ASP A 298 2.02 -16.67 17.17
CA ASP A 298 3.42 -16.42 16.81
C ASP A 298 3.93 -15.10 17.43
N ARG A 299 4.83 -15.24 18.39
CA ARG A 299 5.47 -14.10 19.08
C ARG A 299 6.58 -13.45 18.26
N GLU A 300 7.24 -14.20 17.38
CA GLU A 300 8.30 -13.69 16.51
C GLU A 300 7.72 -12.79 15.42
N ALA A 301 6.56 -13.16 14.87
CA ALA A 301 5.81 -12.33 13.95
C ALA A 301 5.47 -10.96 14.57
N TYR A 302 4.94 -10.95 15.80
CA TYR A 302 4.68 -9.72 16.56
C TYR A 302 5.94 -8.85 16.72
N ARG A 303 7.07 -9.48 17.02
CA ARG A 303 8.34 -8.79 17.26
C ARG A 303 8.99 -8.24 15.99
N LEU A 304 9.01 -9.03 14.91
CA LEU A 304 9.83 -8.79 13.73
C LEU A 304 9.09 -8.09 12.59
N MET A 305 7.77 -8.28 12.48
CA MET A 305 6.99 -7.67 11.41
C MET A 305 6.70 -6.21 11.70
N TYR A 306 7.14 -5.30 10.84
CA TYR A 306 6.85 -3.86 10.97
C TYR A 306 5.71 -3.38 10.06
N GLY A 307 5.17 -4.27 9.22
CA GLY A 307 4.09 -3.91 8.32
C GLY A 307 3.73 -4.97 7.28
N VAL A 308 2.76 -4.60 6.45
CA VAL A 308 2.23 -5.39 5.34
C VAL A 308 2.22 -4.52 4.09
N SER A 309 2.94 -4.92 3.05
CA SER A 309 2.92 -4.23 1.75
C SER A 309 1.60 -4.51 1.04
N LEU A 310 1.04 -3.45 0.42
CA LEU A 310 -0.04 -3.57 -0.54
C LEU A 310 0.50 -3.71 -1.97
N TYR A 311 1.75 -3.32 -2.19
CA TYR A 311 2.41 -3.32 -3.49
C TYR A 311 3.30 -4.56 -3.70
N ALA A 312 3.41 -5.04 -4.94
CA ALA A 312 4.33 -6.10 -5.36
C ALA A 312 5.56 -5.52 -6.10
N PRO A 313 6.78 -5.56 -5.54
CA PRO A 313 7.94 -4.94 -6.16
C PRO A 313 8.45 -5.65 -7.40
N ARG A 314 8.52 -4.89 -8.51
CA ARG A 314 9.17 -5.29 -9.77
C ARG A 314 10.66 -4.94 -9.84
N ASN A 315 11.20 -4.28 -8.81
CA ASN A 315 12.59 -3.82 -8.81
C ASN A 315 13.22 -3.83 -7.41
N LEU A 316 14.51 -4.12 -7.34
CA LEU A 316 15.35 -3.86 -6.17
C LEU A 316 15.98 -2.48 -6.29
N GLU A 317 15.86 -1.65 -5.27
CA GLU A 317 16.30 -0.24 -5.31
C GLU A 317 17.52 0.09 -4.44
N LEU A 318 17.94 -0.84 -3.58
CA LEU A 318 19.00 -0.61 -2.58
C LEU A 318 20.39 -1.07 -3.04
N LEU A 319 20.49 -1.74 -4.18
CA LEU A 319 21.78 -2.18 -4.73
C LEU A 319 22.67 -0.98 -5.09
N PRO A 320 24.00 -1.07 -4.88
CA PRO A 320 24.95 -0.03 -5.23
C PRO A 320 24.85 0.48 -6.67
N ALA A 321 24.65 -0.46 -7.62
CA ALA A 321 24.51 -0.19 -9.05
C ALA A 321 23.26 0.64 -9.38
N GLY A 322 22.22 0.56 -8.55
CA GLY A 322 20.95 1.24 -8.75
C GLY A 322 19.78 0.29 -8.81
N ARG A 323 18.67 0.84 -9.32
CA ARG A 323 17.45 0.09 -9.49
C ARG A 323 17.70 -0.99 -10.55
N VAL A 324 17.43 -2.25 -10.19
CA VAL A 324 17.47 -3.38 -11.11
C VAL A 324 16.13 -4.08 -11.08
N THR A 325 15.73 -4.68 -12.20
CA THR A 325 14.52 -5.49 -12.29
C THR A 325 14.61 -6.67 -11.34
N PHE A 326 13.48 -7.02 -10.75
CA PHE A 326 13.38 -8.08 -9.76
C PHE A 326 12.05 -8.81 -9.87
N ASP A 327 12.15 -10.13 -9.89
CA ASP A 327 11.04 -11.04 -9.72
C ASP A 327 11.33 -11.89 -8.49
N PRO A 328 10.48 -11.87 -7.44
CA PRO A 328 10.66 -12.71 -6.27
C PRO A 328 10.87 -14.19 -6.62
N ASN A 329 10.18 -14.69 -7.65
CA ASN A 329 10.28 -16.09 -8.06
C ASN A 329 11.69 -16.47 -8.55
N SER A 330 12.51 -15.50 -8.97
CA SER A 330 13.92 -15.75 -9.35
C SER A 330 14.79 -16.23 -8.19
N VAL A 331 14.39 -15.97 -6.94
CA VAL A 331 15.10 -16.40 -5.72
C VAL A 331 14.30 -17.38 -4.88
N LEU A 332 12.97 -17.42 -5.04
CA LEU A 332 12.09 -18.31 -4.30
C LEU A 332 11.97 -19.70 -4.94
N LEU A 333 11.93 -19.79 -6.28
CA LEU A 333 11.78 -21.06 -6.98
C LEU A 333 13.13 -21.77 -7.17
N PRO A 334 13.15 -23.12 -7.18
CA PRO A 334 12.03 -24.05 -6.92
C PRO A 334 11.85 -24.38 -5.43
N ARG A 335 12.50 -23.64 -4.52
CA ARG A 335 12.56 -23.96 -3.09
C ARG A 335 11.22 -23.79 -2.39
N TYR A 336 10.46 -22.78 -2.77
CA TYR A 336 9.12 -22.49 -2.28
C TYR A 336 8.11 -22.71 -3.40
N PRO A 337 6.83 -23.00 -3.09
CA PRO A 337 5.79 -23.07 -4.10
C PRO A 337 5.64 -21.73 -4.84
N PRO A 338 5.14 -21.75 -6.09
CA PRO A 338 4.72 -20.54 -6.78
C PRO A 338 3.75 -19.72 -5.92
N GLN A 339 3.75 -18.41 -6.13
CA GLN A 339 2.91 -17.47 -5.41
C GLN A 339 3.08 -17.41 -3.88
N MET A 340 4.16 -18.00 -3.35
CA MET A 340 4.50 -17.89 -1.93
C MET A 340 4.72 -16.41 -1.54
N PRO A 341 3.89 -15.83 -0.65
CA PRO A 341 4.18 -14.54 -0.05
C PRO A 341 5.52 -14.58 0.68
N TYR A 342 6.19 -13.44 0.82
CA TYR A 342 7.54 -13.42 1.41
C TYR A 342 7.71 -12.23 2.34
N LEU A 343 8.69 -12.36 3.23
CA LEU A 343 9.13 -11.32 4.14
C LEU A 343 10.33 -10.60 3.54
N SER A 344 10.41 -9.28 3.66
CA SER A 344 11.56 -8.50 3.17
C SER A 344 11.91 -7.37 4.13
N GLN A 345 13.22 -7.09 4.27
CA GLN A 345 13.70 -5.93 5.02
C GLN A 345 13.44 -4.60 4.29
N VAL A 346 13.12 -4.61 2.99
CA VAL A 346 12.89 -3.37 2.24
C VAL A 346 11.52 -2.78 2.63
N PRO A 347 11.42 -1.52 3.10
CA PRO A 347 10.11 -0.92 3.37
C PRO A 347 9.35 -0.61 2.07
N CYS A 348 8.03 -0.71 2.07
CA CYS A 348 7.21 -0.33 0.92
C CYS A 348 6.85 1.17 0.94
N SER A 349 6.94 1.84 -0.21
CA SER A 349 6.59 3.27 -0.34
C SER A 349 5.40 3.54 -1.26
N TRP A 350 4.77 2.50 -1.80
CA TRP A 350 3.67 2.61 -2.77
C TRP A 350 2.39 1.98 -2.25
N GLY A 351 2.13 2.18 -0.96
CA GLY A 351 1.01 1.61 -0.23
C GLY A 351 1.42 0.45 0.66
N ALA A 352 1.29 0.68 1.97
CA ALA A 352 1.57 -0.31 2.99
C ALA A 352 0.84 0.00 4.29
N VAL A 353 0.61 -1.05 5.06
CA VAL A 353 0.19 -0.97 6.45
C VAL A 353 1.44 -0.93 7.32
N TYR A 354 1.53 0.05 8.22
CA TYR A 354 2.60 0.16 9.21
C TYR A 354 2.09 -0.18 10.62
N PHE A 355 2.93 -0.86 11.39
CA PHE A 355 2.58 -1.33 12.72
C PHE A 355 2.97 -0.30 13.80
N PRO A 356 2.15 -0.16 14.85
CA PRO A 356 2.24 0.99 15.74
C PRO A 356 3.54 1.06 16.54
N GLU A 357 4.00 -0.05 17.11
CA GLU A 357 5.20 -0.08 17.95
C GLU A 357 6.45 0.26 17.15
N HIS A 358 6.61 -0.37 15.98
CA HIS A 358 7.73 -0.12 15.07
C HIS A 358 7.72 1.31 14.53
N TRP A 359 6.54 1.88 14.26
CA TRP A 359 6.43 3.27 13.81
C TRP A 359 6.79 4.25 14.93
N ARG A 360 6.37 4.00 16.18
CA ARG A 360 6.80 4.84 17.33
C ARG A 360 8.30 4.73 17.59
N GLU A 361 8.88 3.54 17.50
CA GLU A 361 10.34 3.37 17.57
C GLU A 361 11.03 4.19 16.47
N PHE A 362 10.51 4.14 15.25
CA PHE A 362 11.02 4.93 14.14
C PHE A 362 10.95 6.44 14.39
N HIS A 363 9.87 6.94 14.97
CA HIS A 363 9.77 8.35 15.37
C HIS A 363 10.88 8.72 16.36
N GLY A 364 11.08 7.92 17.42
CA GLY A 364 12.16 8.13 18.38
C GLY A 364 13.55 8.08 17.74
N TYR A 365 13.75 7.13 16.82
CA TYR A 365 14.99 6.97 16.07
C TYR A 365 15.26 8.19 15.19
N LEU A 366 14.27 8.62 14.42
CA LEU A 366 14.40 9.72 13.47
C LEU A 366 14.71 11.05 14.16
N VAL A 367 14.07 11.36 15.30
CA VAL A 367 14.36 12.58 16.07
C VAL A 367 15.86 12.70 16.35
N ARG A 368 16.47 11.64 16.87
CA ARG A 368 17.90 11.61 17.18
C ARG A 368 18.78 11.65 15.93
N ARG A 369 18.38 10.97 14.85
CA ARG A 369 19.09 11.02 13.56
C ARG A 369 19.06 12.38 12.89
N LEU A 370 17.98 13.15 13.04
CA LEU A 370 17.90 14.52 12.53
C LEU A 370 18.85 15.47 13.26
N GLU A 371 19.09 15.25 14.56
CA GLU A 371 20.13 15.98 15.29
C GLU A 371 21.52 15.69 14.75
N ASP A 372 21.79 14.43 14.37
CA ASP A 372 23.09 14.04 13.81
C ASP A 372 23.37 14.74 12.46
N LEU A 373 22.32 15.12 11.71
CA LEU A 373 22.48 15.91 10.48
C LEU A 373 22.95 17.35 10.75
N ASN A 374 22.73 17.87 11.96
CA ASN A 374 23.15 19.20 12.38
C ASN A 374 24.57 19.21 12.97
N LEU A 375 25.21 18.05 13.09
CA LEU A 375 26.58 17.97 13.59
C LEU A 375 27.55 18.74 12.67
N PRO A 376 28.57 19.41 13.24
CA PRO A 376 29.62 20.05 12.45
C PRO A 376 30.32 19.06 11.52
N LYS A 377 30.78 19.53 10.34
CA LYS A 377 31.47 18.67 9.36
C LYS A 377 32.75 18.00 9.89
N ASN A 378 33.37 18.59 10.91
CA ASN A 378 34.54 18.08 11.62
C ASN A 378 34.17 17.25 12.85
N SER A 379 32.89 16.92 13.04
CA SER A 379 32.44 16.02 14.11
C SER A 379 33.10 14.66 13.94
N THR A 380 33.65 14.14 15.02
CA THR A 380 34.19 12.78 15.12
C THR A 380 33.12 11.76 15.48
N ALA A 381 31.86 12.18 15.66
CA ALA A 381 30.77 11.28 15.96
C ALA A 381 30.51 10.32 14.79
N ARG A 382 30.44 9.02 15.10
CA ARG A 382 30.05 7.99 14.14
C ARG A 382 28.60 8.20 13.71
N VAL A 383 28.37 8.26 12.41
CA VAL A 383 27.03 8.41 11.81
C VAL A 383 26.60 7.05 11.28
N ILE A 384 25.41 6.60 11.67
CA ILE A 384 24.84 5.32 11.22
C ILE A 384 24.64 5.33 9.70
N SER A 385 25.07 4.27 9.01
CA SER A 385 24.90 4.08 7.57
C SER A 385 24.85 2.59 7.20
N VAL A 386 23.88 2.15 6.40
CA VAL A 386 23.77 0.71 6.10
C VAL A 386 24.84 0.28 5.08
N PRO A 387 25.77 -0.65 5.42
CA PRO A 387 26.88 -1.03 4.55
C PRO A 387 26.44 -1.48 3.16
N GLY A 388 26.95 -0.84 2.11
CA GLY A 388 26.63 -1.19 0.72
C GLY A 388 25.20 -0.85 0.28
N SER A 389 24.46 -0.05 1.06
CA SER A 389 23.10 0.36 0.71
C SER A 389 23.09 1.69 -0.04
N ARG A 390 22.45 1.71 -1.20
CA ARG A 390 22.25 2.95 -1.99
C ARG A 390 21.44 4.01 -1.23
N SER A 391 20.67 3.60 -0.21
CA SER A 391 19.86 4.49 0.62
C SER A 391 20.68 5.61 1.28
N ASP A 392 21.98 5.43 1.48
CA ASP A 392 22.87 6.47 2.03
C ASP A 392 22.89 7.77 1.20
N LYS A 393 22.59 7.67 -0.09
CA LYS A 393 22.47 8.83 -1.00
C LYS A 393 21.15 9.59 -0.81
N TRP A 394 20.17 9.05 -0.12
CA TRP A 394 18.80 9.58 -0.02
C TRP A 394 18.60 10.46 1.22
N LYS A 395 19.44 11.49 1.39
CA LYS A 395 19.47 12.34 2.60
C LYS A 395 18.12 12.99 2.96
N LYS A 396 17.23 13.20 1.98
CA LYS A 396 15.90 13.81 2.15
C LYS A 396 14.75 12.80 2.19
N SER A 397 15.04 11.50 2.13
CA SER A 397 14.01 10.45 2.17
C SER A 397 13.85 9.94 3.59
N TRP A 398 12.62 9.92 4.10
CA TRP A 398 12.30 9.26 5.38
C TRP A 398 12.70 7.78 5.34
N LYS A 399 12.52 7.13 4.18
CA LYS A 399 12.79 5.72 3.95
C LYS A 399 14.25 5.35 4.25
N LYS A 400 15.20 6.27 4.02
CA LYS A 400 16.62 6.04 4.37
C LYS A 400 16.73 5.68 5.85
N TYR A 401 16.20 6.52 6.72
CA TYR A 401 16.33 6.37 8.17
C TYR A 401 15.54 5.15 8.66
N PHE A 402 14.41 4.84 8.01
CA PHE A 402 13.67 3.63 8.34
C PHE A 402 14.41 2.35 7.93
N ILE A 403 15.11 2.36 6.78
CA ILE A 403 16.01 1.26 6.36
C ILE A 403 17.15 1.06 7.37
N GLU A 404 17.73 2.14 7.91
CA GLU A 404 18.74 2.04 8.96
C GLU A 404 18.20 1.30 10.19
N LEU A 405 17.01 1.68 10.68
CA LEU A 405 16.36 1.03 11.82
C LEU A 405 16.03 -0.44 11.52
N VAL A 406 15.44 -0.71 10.35
CA VAL A 406 15.08 -2.07 9.94
C VAL A 406 16.32 -2.98 9.89
N TYR A 407 17.44 -2.47 9.40
CA TYR A 407 18.71 -3.20 9.38
C TYR A 407 19.24 -3.51 10.78
N LEU A 408 19.19 -2.54 11.71
CA LEU A 408 19.63 -2.69 13.11
C LEU A 408 18.74 -3.62 13.95
N ARG A 409 17.48 -3.78 13.55
CA ARG A 409 16.49 -4.59 14.27
C ARG A 409 16.18 -5.93 13.61
N ALA A 410 16.72 -6.19 12.42
CA ALA A 410 16.35 -7.34 11.60
C ALA A 410 14.84 -7.40 11.29
N TYR A 411 14.19 -6.24 11.23
CA TYR A 411 12.76 -6.14 10.97
C TYR A 411 12.42 -6.53 9.54
N VAL A 412 11.20 -7.03 9.34
CA VAL A 412 10.71 -7.50 8.04
C VAL A 412 9.27 -7.05 7.78
N MET A 413 8.89 -6.92 6.52
CA MET A 413 7.53 -6.60 6.08
C MET A 413 7.03 -7.73 5.18
N LEU A 414 5.74 -8.06 5.29
CA LEU A 414 5.09 -9.03 4.41
C LEU A 414 4.84 -8.44 3.04
N TYR A 415 5.14 -9.19 1.99
CA TYR A 415 4.93 -8.81 0.60
C TYR A 415 4.03 -9.82 -0.13
N PRO A 416 3.05 -9.34 -0.93
CA PRO A 416 2.30 -10.19 -1.82
C PRO A 416 3.19 -10.72 -2.95
N ASN A 417 2.88 -11.92 -3.44
CA ASN A 417 3.55 -12.55 -4.58
C ASN A 417 2.52 -13.25 -5.47
N PHE A 418 1.46 -12.56 -5.88
CA PHE A 418 0.43 -13.17 -6.72
C PHE A 418 0.87 -13.27 -8.19
N HIS A 419 0.10 -14.03 -8.98
CA HIS A 419 0.37 -14.24 -10.39
C HIS A 419 0.57 -12.90 -11.12
N GLN A 420 1.59 -12.81 -11.97
CA GLN A 420 1.92 -11.61 -12.75
C GLN A 420 2.10 -10.32 -11.93
N PHE A 421 2.56 -10.43 -10.67
CA PHE A 421 2.70 -9.30 -9.75
C PHE A 421 1.36 -8.64 -9.40
N GLU A 422 0.25 -9.36 -9.47
CA GLU A 422 -1.02 -8.85 -8.96
C GLU A 422 -0.88 -8.43 -7.49
N ALA A 423 -1.44 -7.27 -7.15
CA ALA A 423 -1.22 -6.61 -5.87
C ALA A 423 -2.45 -5.84 -5.40
N PHE A 424 -2.34 -5.22 -4.23
CA PHE A 424 -3.40 -4.45 -3.59
C PHE A 424 -3.23 -2.94 -3.69
N SER A 425 -2.10 -2.48 -4.21
CA SER A 425 -1.88 -1.10 -4.61
C SER A 425 -1.00 -1.02 -5.85
N THR A 426 -1.14 0.06 -6.62
CA THR A 426 -0.33 0.37 -7.80
C THR A 426 0.03 1.84 -7.81
N ASN A 427 1.23 2.17 -8.29
CA ASN A 427 1.70 3.55 -8.39
C ASN A 427 1.64 4.02 -9.84
N HIS A 428 0.91 5.10 -10.08
CA HIS A 428 0.69 5.67 -11.42
C HIS A 428 1.82 6.60 -11.91
N VAL A 429 2.87 6.74 -11.10
CA VAL A 429 4.11 7.46 -11.43
C VAL A 429 3.83 8.91 -11.83
N GLU A 430 2.90 9.55 -11.11
CA GLU A 430 2.45 10.90 -11.43
C GLU A 430 3.61 11.91 -11.29
N VAL A 431 3.59 12.95 -12.13
CA VAL A 431 4.64 13.99 -12.14
C VAL A 431 4.72 14.71 -10.80
N GLY A 432 5.90 14.77 -10.19
CA GLY A 432 6.17 15.42 -8.90
C GLY A 432 7.62 15.27 -8.45
N THR A 433 7.85 14.99 -7.15
CA THR A 433 9.20 15.02 -6.56
C THR A 433 10.15 14.00 -7.20
N HIS A 434 9.63 12.83 -7.59
CA HIS A 434 10.42 11.73 -8.16
C HIS A 434 10.52 11.78 -9.69
N PHE A 435 9.52 12.33 -10.39
CA PHE A 435 9.45 12.40 -11.85
C PHE A 435 9.09 13.83 -12.27
N LYS A 436 9.96 14.49 -13.05
CA LYS A 436 9.84 15.93 -13.35
C LYS A 436 9.24 16.25 -14.73
N SER A 437 8.88 15.25 -15.53
CA SER A 437 8.46 15.43 -16.92
C SER A 437 7.78 14.16 -17.46
N ASP A 438 6.75 14.30 -18.28
CA ASP A 438 5.97 13.18 -18.85
C ASP A 438 6.78 12.27 -19.77
N GLY A 439 7.73 12.80 -20.55
CA GLY A 439 8.58 11.96 -21.42
C GLY A 439 9.41 10.91 -20.66
N LYS A 440 9.78 11.19 -19.39
CA LYS A 440 10.46 10.19 -18.53
C LYS A 440 9.48 9.20 -17.90
N ARG A 441 8.24 9.64 -17.62
CA ARG A 441 7.16 8.81 -17.08
C ARG A 441 6.85 7.65 -18.03
N GLN A 442 6.63 7.94 -19.31
CA GLN A 442 6.27 6.91 -20.30
C GLN A 442 7.31 5.79 -20.41
N SER A 443 8.60 6.15 -20.26
CA SER A 443 9.70 5.17 -20.34
C SER A 443 9.83 4.25 -19.12
N VAL A 444 9.23 4.59 -17.98
CA VAL A 444 9.41 3.86 -16.71
C VAL A 444 8.10 3.35 -16.10
N ILE A 445 6.94 3.83 -16.54
CA ILE A 445 5.64 3.52 -15.94
C ILE A 445 5.37 2.01 -15.84
N GLY A 446 5.71 1.24 -16.88
CA GLY A 446 5.58 -0.23 -16.89
C GLY A 446 6.51 -0.96 -15.91
N THR A 447 7.48 -0.28 -15.30
CA THR A 447 8.36 -0.83 -14.26
C THR A 447 7.84 -0.59 -12.84
N PHE A 448 6.87 0.32 -12.67
CA PHE A 448 6.28 0.68 -11.38
C PHE A 448 4.84 0.19 -11.26
N MET A 449 4.06 0.29 -12.33
CA MET A 449 2.69 -0.19 -12.32
C MET A 449 2.64 -1.71 -12.20
N VAL A 450 1.75 -2.17 -11.34
CA VAL A 450 1.38 -3.57 -11.17
C VAL A 450 -0.12 -3.73 -11.35
N PRO A 451 -0.59 -4.89 -11.82
CA PRO A 451 -2.02 -5.16 -11.88
C PRO A 451 -2.62 -5.16 -10.47
N LEU A 452 -3.77 -4.49 -10.32
CA LEU A 452 -4.54 -4.54 -9.08
C LEU A 452 -5.43 -5.79 -9.09
N MET A 453 -5.55 -6.43 -7.93
CA MET A 453 -6.48 -7.55 -7.75
C MET A 453 -7.93 -7.07 -7.87
N GLN A 454 -8.58 -7.32 -9.00
CA GLN A 454 -9.95 -6.88 -9.26
C GLN A 454 -11.00 -7.93 -8.89
N ARG A 455 -10.60 -9.20 -8.78
CA ARG A 455 -11.44 -10.31 -8.32
C ARG A 455 -10.80 -10.95 -7.10
N ASP A 456 -11.63 -11.35 -6.15
CA ASP A 456 -11.13 -12.05 -4.96
C ASP A 456 -10.58 -13.42 -5.36
N THR A 457 -9.26 -13.48 -5.44
CA THR A 457 -8.50 -14.69 -5.75
C THR A 457 -7.42 -14.93 -4.70
N ILE A 458 -7.49 -14.24 -3.56
CA ILE A 458 -6.50 -14.28 -2.48
C ILE A 458 -6.25 -15.74 -2.09
N LEU A 459 -7.31 -16.46 -1.71
CA LEU A 459 -7.17 -17.86 -1.28
C LEU A 459 -6.85 -18.80 -2.42
N SER A 460 -7.38 -18.59 -3.62
CA SER A 460 -7.09 -19.50 -4.75
C SER A 460 -5.63 -19.47 -5.19
N GLN A 461 -4.95 -18.34 -5.00
CA GLN A 461 -3.56 -18.17 -5.41
C GLN A 461 -2.55 -18.39 -4.26
N LEU A 462 -2.98 -18.30 -3.00
CA LEU A 462 -2.13 -18.61 -1.87
C LEU A 462 -1.84 -20.12 -1.80
N PRO A 463 -0.63 -20.51 -1.37
CA PRO A 463 -0.31 -21.92 -1.13
C PRO A 463 -1.24 -22.52 -0.06
N ASP A 464 -1.67 -23.77 -0.27
CA ASP A 464 -2.63 -24.46 0.60
C ASP A 464 -3.95 -23.69 0.84
N HIS A 465 -4.30 -22.75 -0.05
CA HIS A 465 -5.46 -21.88 0.06
C HIS A 465 -5.56 -21.09 1.37
N ARG A 466 -4.41 -20.67 1.91
CA ARG A 466 -4.30 -19.91 3.16
C ARG A 466 -3.00 -19.11 3.23
N LEU A 467 -2.95 -18.10 4.10
CA LEU A 467 -1.68 -17.48 4.45
C LEU A 467 -0.75 -18.52 5.11
N PRO A 468 0.53 -18.59 4.75
CA PRO A 468 1.49 -19.45 5.44
C PRO A 468 1.65 -19.09 6.92
N PHE A 469 2.19 -20.01 7.72
CA PHE A 469 2.70 -19.63 9.04
C PHE A 469 3.94 -18.74 8.88
N PHE A 470 4.22 -17.88 9.85
CA PHE A 470 5.29 -16.90 9.72
C PHE A 470 6.67 -17.57 9.54
N GLU A 471 6.92 -18.70 10.19
CA GLU A 471 8.15 -19.48 10.06
C GLU A 471 8.27 -20.19 8.70
N GLU A 472 7.15 -20.39 7.99
CA GLU A 472 7.13 -20.95 6.64
C GLU A 472 7.41 -19.89 5.57
N LEU A 473 7.36 -18.59 5.92
CA LEU A 473 7.56 -17.51 4.96
C LEU A 473 9.05 -17.37 4.60
N PRO A 474 9.39 -17.33 3.29
CA PRO A 474 10.75 -16.98 2.87
C PRO A 474 11.11 -15.56 3.27
N VAL A 475 12.36 -15.35 3.71
CA VAL A 475 12.86 -14.05 4.17
C VAL A 475 13.91 -13.51 3.22
N LEU A 476 13.77 -12.26 2.78
CA LEU A 476 14.72 -11.55 1.93
C LEU A 476 15.41 -10.41 2.70
N ASP A 477 16.72 -10.27 2.49
CA ASP A 477 17.47 -9.10 2.97
C ASP A 477 17.21 -7.84 2.12
N LEU A 478 17.84 -6.72 2.50
CA LEU A 478 17.76 -5.45 1.78
C LEU A 478 18.19 -5.52 0.30
N TRP A 479 18.91 -6.57 -0.11
CA TRP A 479 19.42 -6.76 -1.47
C TRP A 479 18.64 -7.84 -2.23
N GLY A 480 17.52 -8.32 -1.70
CA GLY A 480 16.67 -9.33 -2.34
C GLY A 480 17.24 -10.74 -2.31
N ARG A 481 18.18 -11.04 -1.41
CA ARG A 481 18.74 -12.38 -1.26
C ARG A 481 18.01 -13.13 -0.16
N LEU A 482 17.80 -14.42 -0.39
CA LEU A 482 17.17 -15.30 0.59
C LEU A 482 18.06 -15.46 1.84
N GLN A 483 17.46 -15.27 3.01
CA GLN A 483 18.08 -15.36 4.34
C GLN A 483 17.15 -16.12 5.31
N THR A 484 17.63 -16.30 6.54
CA THR A 484 16.81 -16.73 7.69
C THR A 484 16.66 -15.58 8.68
N HIS A 485 15.64 -15.64 9.54
CA HIS A 485 15.50 -14.69 10.65
C HIS A 485 16.73 -14.65 11.55
N GLU A 486 17.31 -15.81 11.87
CA GLU A 486 18.55 -15.91 12.65
C GLU A 486 19.75 -15.25 11.96
N SER A 487 19.91 -15.44 10.65
CA SER A 487 20.97 -14.80 9.87
C SER A 487 20.85 -13.28 9.89
N LEU A 488 19.63 -12.76 9.68
CA LEU A 488 19.37 -11.32 9.76
C LEU A 488 19.63 -10.77 11.17
N ASP A 489 19.20 -11.49 12.21
CA ASP A 489 19.39 -11.07 13.60
C ASP A 489 20.87 -11.04 13.99
N ARG A 490 21.66 -12.03 13.54
CA ARG A 490 23.12 -12.04 13.72
C ARG A 490 23.78 -10.83 13.05
N VAL A 491 23.44 -10.55 11.79
CA VAL A 491 23.97 -9.37 11.06
C VAL A 491 23.58 -8.08 11.76
N ALA A 492 22.35 -7.99 12.25
CA ALA A 492 21.85 -6.83 13.00
C ALA A 492 22.59 -6.66 14.33
N ALA A 493 22.86 -7.75 15.06
CA ALA A 493 23.61 -7.72 16.31
C ALA A 493 25.08 -7.31 16.11
N GLU A 494 25.76 -7.89 15.12
CA GLU A 494 27.13 -7.51 14.74
C GLU A 494 27.22 -6.02 14.37
N TYR A 495 26.23 -5.53 13.61
CA TYR A 495 26.20 -4.12 13.22
C TYR A 495 25.80 -3.19 14.38
N HIS A 496 24.96 -3.65 15.31
CA HIS A 496 24.61 -2.91 16.53
C HIS A 496 25.85 -2.64 17.39
N GLU A 497 26.68 -3.66 17.63
CA GLU A 497 27.96 -3.51 18.37
C GLU A 497 28.92 -2.53 17.68
N HIS A 498 28.85 -2.44 16.35
CA HIS A 498 29.64 -1.49 15.59
C HIS A 498 29.14 -0.03 15.77
N VAL A 499 27.85 0.21 15.95
CA VAL A 499 27.30 1.58 16.03
C VAL A 499 26.91 2.04 17.43
N SER A 500 26.82 1.13 18.41
CA SER A 500 26.45 1.43 19.78
C SER A 500 27.23 0.59 20.81
N THR A 501 27.57 1.21 21.94
CA THR A 501 28.16 0.52 23.10
C THR A 501 27.13 -0.08 24.05
N CYS A 502 25.84 0.24 23.88
CA CYS A 502 24.78 -0.32 24.70
C CYS A 502 24.39 -1.72 24.25
N THR A 503 24.00 -2.56 25.21
CA THR A 503 23.46 -3.88 24.93
C THR A 503 22.19 -3.77 24.08
N ARG A 504 22.15 -4.50 22.96
CA ARG A 504 21.00 -4.56 22.07
C ARG A 504 19.78 -5.10 22.82
N THR A 505 18.72 -4.30 22.91
CA THR A 505 17.45 -4.72 23.52
C THR A 505 16.49 -5.22 22.44
N ILE A 506 16.01 -6.45 22.58
CA ILE A 506 15.13 -7.09 21.62
C ILE A 506 13.67 -6.93 22.07
N GLY A 507 12.79 -6.49 21.17
CA GLY A 507 11.34 -6.38 21.42
C GLY A 507 10.92 -5.24 22.36
N SER A 508 11.82 -4.32 22.71
CA SER A 508 11.51 -3.14 23.53
C SER A 508 10.80 -2.03 22.75
N PHE A 509 10.96 -2.00 21.42
CA PHE A 509 10.50 -0.92 20.53
C PHE A 509 10.94 0.47 20.99
N ASP A 510 12.12 0.55 21.62
CA ASP A 510 12.77 1.78 22.07
C ASP A 510 14.16 1.89 21.42
N PRO A 511 14.46 2.96 20.68
CA PRO A 511 15.71 3.07 19.93
C PRO A 511 16.89 3.56 20.80
N LYS A 512 16.72 3.79 22.11
CA LYS A 512 17.77 4.34 22.99
C LYS A 512 19.06 3.52 23.00
N ASP A 513 18.96 2.20 22.94
CA ASP A 513 20.11 1.29 22.92
C ASP A 513 20.96 1.44 21.64
N ILE A 514 20.46 2.09 20.58
CA ILE A 514 21.20 2.36 19.34
C ILE A 514 22.11 3.59 19.47
N PHE A 515 21.87 4.48 20.43
CA PHE A 515 22.51 5.80 20.48
C PHE A 515 23.58 5.98 21.56
N CYS A 516 24.06 4.89 22.16
CA CYS A 516 25.14 4.96 23.12
C CYS A 516 26.47 5.21 22.41
N ARG A 517 27.24 6.18 22.92
CA ARG A 517 28.42 6.70 22.22
C ARG A 517 29.42 5.59 21.93
N VAL A 518 29.83 5.51 20.67
CA VAL A 518 30.99 4.74 20.22
C VAL A 518 32.14 5.71 20.00
N ASP A 519 33.23 5.51 20.73
CA ASP A 519 34.48 6.23 20.49
C ASP A 519 35.16 5.67 19.22
N GLY A 520 35.53 6.54 18.28
CA GLY A 520 36.29 6.14 17.10
C GLY A 520 36.08 7.05 15.89
N PRO A 521 36.93 6.92 14.85
CA PRO A 521 36.71 7.64 13.60
C PRO A 521 35.38 7.21 12.96
N PRO A 522 34.70 8.11 12.22
CA PRO A 522 33.54 7.75 11.42
C PRO A 522 33.93 6.72 10.36
N ASP A 523 32.97 5.88 9.98
CA ASP A 523 33.20 4.87 8.94
C ASP A 523 33.63 5.52 7.63
N PRO A 524 34.55 4.89 6.87
CA PRO A 524 34.96 5.41 5.58
C PRO A 524 33.73 5.56 4.67
N PRO A 525 33.66 6.65 3.87
CA PRO A 525 32.55 6.86 2.96
C PRO A 525 32.36 5.66 2.04
N GLN A 526 31.13 5.16 1.94
CA GLN A 526 30.83 4.03 1.08
C GLN A 526 31.09 4.40 -0.39
N VAL A 527 31.87 3.57 -1.08
CA VAL A 527 32.20 3.74 -2.50
C VAL A 527 31.14 3.00 -3.33
N PHE A 528 30.39 3.76 -4.12
CA PHE A 528 29.41 3.20 -5.05
C PHE A 528 29.96 3.28 -6.47
N PRO A 529 29.78 2.24 -7.32
CA PRO A 529 30.14 2.32 -8.72
C PRO A 529 29.42 3.52 -9.34
N GLY A 530 30.21 4.49 -9.81
CA GLY A 530 29.67 5.65 -10.51
C GLY A 530 29.23 5.21 -11.90
N THR A 531 28.05 5.63 -12.33
CA THR A 531 27.85 5.81 -13.78
C THR A 531 28.93 6.78 -14.24
N ALA A 532 29.65 6.46 -15.31
CA ALA A 532 30.61 7.38 -15.91
C ALA A 532 29.88 8.72 -16.09
N LYS A 533 30.28 9.74 -15.32
CA LYS A 533 29.77 11.08 -15.54
C LYS A 533 30.23 11.40 -16.96
N LYS A 534 29.31 11.49 -17.92
CA LYS A 534 29.61 12.21 -19.16
C LYS A 534 30.26 13.52 -18.72
N PRO A 535 31.47 13.86 -19.19
CA PRO A 535 32.10 15.10 -18.81
C PRO A 535 31.05 16.19 -19.00
N LYS A 536 30.70 16.90 -17.93
CA LYS A 536 29.90 18.10 -18.09
C LYS A 536 30.73 18.97 -19.02
N LEU A 537 30.18 19.31 -20.19
CA LEU A 537 30.75 20.35 -21.02
C LEU A 537 31.10 21.51 -20.08
N PRO A 538 32.33 22.05 -20.15
CA PRO A 538 32.68 23.18 -19.32
C PRO A 538 31.60 24.24 -19.53
N VAL A 539 30.96 24.63 -18.44
CA VAL A 539 30.12 25.81 -18.44
C VAL A 539 31.09 26.96 -18.66
N LEU A 540 31.28 27.33 -19.92
CA LEU A 540 31.78 28.65 -20.27
C LEU A 540 30.72 29.63 -19.77
N VAL A 541 31.18 30.67 -19.08
CA VAL A 541 30.40 31.68 -18.35
C VAL A 541 30.03 31.25 -16.91
N LYS A 542 31.06 31.20 -16.05
CA LYS A 542 30.98 31.79 -14.72
C LYS A 542 31.59 33.20 -14.80
N GLU A 543 30.80 34.19 -15.19
CA GLU A 543 30.97 35.59 -14.80
C GLU A 543 29.78 36.40 -15.33
N ALA A 544 29.42 37.45 -14.60
CA ALA A 544 28.30 38.39 -14.82
C ALA A 544 26.91 37.98 -14.30
N VAL A 545 26.77 37.89 -12.96
CA VAL A 545 25.75 38.69 -12.26
C VAL A 545 26.36 39.13 -10.92
N GLN A 546 26.85 40.36 -10.83
CA GLN A 546 27.03 40.99 -9.52
C GLN A 546 25.65 41.35 -8.96
N PRO A 547 25.46 41.31 -7.62
CA PRO A 547 24.22 41.79 -7.03
C PRO A 547 24.03 43.26 -7.37
N ILE A 548 22.90 43.60 -8.00
CA ILE A 548 22.50 44.99 -8.24
C ILE A 548 22.13 45.57 -6.87
N GLU A 549 22.94 46.50 -6.38
CA GLU A 549 22.62 47.34 -5.23
C GLU A 549 21.79 48.53 -5.75
N TYR A 550 20.50 48.57 -5.42
CA TYR A 550 19.63 49.67 -5.81
C TYR A 550 19.86 50.88 -4.90
N ASN A 551 20.65 51.84 -5.38
CA ASN A 551 20.68 53.18 -4.79
C ASN A 551 19.58 54.05 -5.42
N TYR A 552 18.47 54.20 -4.71
CA TYR A 552 17.41 55.14 -5.10
C TYR A 552 17.86 56.57 -4.78
N LYS A 553 18.12 57.37 -5.82
CA LYS A 553 18.08 58.83 -5.71
C LYS A 553 16.71 59.29 -6.22
N PRO A 554 15.87 59.91 -5.37
CA PRO A 554 14.64 60.52 -5.84
C PRO A 554 15.00 61.70 -6.74
N THR A 555 14.52 61.69 -7.98
CA THR A 555 14.62 62.83 -8.92
C THR A 555 13.44 63.79 -8.81
N HIS A 556 12.65 63.69 -7.74
CA HIS A 556 11.48 64.54 -7.50
C HIS A 556 11.67 65.35 -6.23
N THR A 557 11.25 66.61 -6.28
CA THR A 557 11.26 67.50 -5.12
C THR A 557 10.16 67.10 -4.12
N GLU A 558 10.32 67.40 -2.83
CA GLU A 558 9.31 67.04 -1.80
C GLU A 558 7.91 67.60 -2.13
N GLU A 559 7.82 68.74 -2.81
CA GLU A 559 6.54 69.30 -3.26
C GLU A 559 5.84 68.47 -4.35
N GLU A 560 6.59 67.77 -5.20
CA GLU A 560 6.04 66.91 -6.25
C GLU A 560 5.53 65.58 -5.68
N ALA A 561 6.19 65.05 -4.65
CA ALA A 561 5.76 63.85 -3.95
C ALA A 561 4.47 64.06 -3.12
N GLU A 562 4.30 65.25 -2.53
CA GLU A 562 3.10 65.60 -1.77
C GLU A 562 1.89 65.83 -2.70
N ARG A 563 2.09 66.46 -3.86
CA ARG A 563 1.05 66.59 -4.89
C ARG A 563 0.61 65.23 -5.44
N GLY A 564 1.54 64.30 -5.67
CA GLY A 564 1.23 62.95 -6.14
C GLY A 564 0.39 62.13 -5.15
N ARG A 565 0.64 62.28 -3.84
CA ARG A 565 -0.15 61.60 -2.79
C ARG A 565 -1.57 62.12 -2.69
N THR A 566 -1.76 63.43 -2.82
CA THR A 566 -3.09 64.05 -2.79
C THR A 566 -3.92 63.68 -4.03
N LEU A 567 -3.30 63.60 -5.21
CA LEU A 567 -3.98 63.17 -6.44
C LEU A 567 -4.42 61.70 -6.39
N LEU A 568 -3.63 60.82 -5.77
CA LEU A 568 -3.94 59.40 -5.63
C LEU A 568 -5.10 59.14 -4.64
N PHE A 569 -5.34 60.05 -3.69
CA PHE A 569 -6.47 59.97 -2.76
C PHE A 569 -7.79 60.48 -3.38
N GLU A 570 -7.73 61.42 -4.33
CA GLU A 570 -8.91 61.94 -5.04
C GLU A 570 -9.30 61.13 -6.29
N LEU A 571 -8.32 60.57 -7.02
CA LEU A 571 -8.53 59.83 -8.28
C LEU A 571 -8.22 58.33 -8.18
N GLY A 572 -7.79 57.84 -7.01
CA GLY A 572 -7.54 56.42 -6.79
C GLY A 572 -8.82 55.59 -6.68
N PRO A 573 -8.76 54.29 -6.99
CA PRO A 573 -9.92 53.41 -6.95
C PRO A 573 -10.47 53.31 -5.52
N LYS A 574 -11.77 53.60 -5.36
CA LYS A 574 -12.46 53.43 -4.08
C LYS A 574 -12.75 51.93 -3.83
N PRO A 575 -12.78 51.48 -2.55
CA PRO A 575 -13.06 50.09 -2.21
C PRO A 575 -14.41 49.63 -2.80
N ILE A 576 -14.40 48.48 -3.46
CA ILE A 576 -15.57 47.91 -4.14
C ILE A 576 -16.52 47.30 -3.10
N ASP A 577 -17.78 47.71 -3.13
CA ASP A 577 -18.86 47.09 -2.34
C ASP A 577 -19.32 45.79 -3.01
N VAL A 578 -18.94 44.67 -2.42
CA VAL A 578 -19.13 43.31 -2.96
C VAL A 578 -20.62 42.93 -3.05
N ALA A 579 -21.52 43.66 -2.38
CA ALA A 579 -22.96 43.42 -2.43
C ALA A 579 -23.64 43.89 -3.74
N GLN A 580 -22.92 44.60 -4.62
CA GLN A 580 -23.49 45.19 -5.84
C GLN A 580 -22.97 44.61 -7.17
N LEU A 581 -22.19 43.52 -7.16
CA LEU A 581 -21.66 42.94 -8.40
C LEU A 581 -22.59 41.86 -8.97
N THR A 582 -23.08 42.07 -10.20
CA THR A 582 -23.75 41.04 -11.03
C THR A 582 -22.73 40.12 -11.71
N PRO A 583 -23.07 38.84 -11.99
CA PRO A 583 -22.15 37.90 -12.61
C PRO A 583 -21.94 38.28 -14.09
N GLY A 584 -20.70 38.59 -14.48
CA GLY A 584 -20.34 38.89 -15.87
C GLY A 584 -19.84 37.64 -16.60
N GLU A 585 -20.38 37.43 -17.80
CA GLU A 585 -19.97 36.42 -18.79
C GLU A 585 -18.50 36.63 -19.21
N ASP A 586 -17.76 35.53 -19.25
CA ASP A 586 -16.34 35.49 -19.61
C ASP A 586 -16.21 35.56 -21.15
N LYS A 587 -15.60 36.64 -21.65
CA LYS A 587 -15.17 36.76 -23.05
C LYS A 587 -13.65 36.69 -23.10
N SER A 588 -13.12 35.48 -23.15
CA SER A 588 -11.79 35.21 -23.70
C SER A 588 -11.92 34.23 -24.86
N VAL A 589 -11.82 34.74 -26.09
CA VAL A 589 -11.67 33.93 -27.30
C VAL A 589 -10.19 33.55 -27.40
N GLY A 590 -9.85 32.37 -26.89
CA GLY A 590 -8.67 31.61 -27.27
C GLY A 590 -9.15 30.16 -27.37
N ARG A 591 -8.99 29.52 -28.54
CA ARG A 591 -9.35 28.11 -28.73
C ARG A 591 -8.62 27.27 -27.67
N ASP A 592 -9.38 26.51 -26.89
CA ASP A 592 -8.90 25.49 -25.96
C ASP A 592 -7.89 24.58 -26.68
N ASP A 593 -6.66 24.56 -26.18
CA ASP A 593 -5.57 23.68 -26.56
C ASP A 593 -5.87 22.21 -26.23
N GLU A 594 -6.85 21.95 -25.36
CA GLU A 594 -7.28 20.62 -24.94
C GLU A 594 -7.90 19.78 -26.07
N MET A 595 -8.61 20.40 -27.03
CA MET A 595 -9.31 19.68 -28.11
C MET A 595 -8.36 19.26 -29.23
N VAL A 596 -7.38 20.11 -29.54
CA VAL A 596 -6.33 19.85 -30.54
C VAL A 596 -5.37 18.76 -30.06
N ASP A 597 -5.08 18.73 -28.75
CA ASP A 597 -4.27 17.67 -28.14
C ASP A 597 -5.01 16.32 -28.13
N LEU A 598 -6.33 16.32 -27.88
CA LEU A 598 -7.19 15.13 -27.96
C LEU A 598 -7.30 14.58 -29.39
N GLU A 599 -7.45 15.43 -30.41
CA GLU A 599 -7.49 15.02 -31.83
C GLU A 599 -6.15 14.42 -32.29
N ASN A 600 -5.03 15.03 -31.89
CA ASN A 600 -3.70 14.51 -32.22
C ASN A 600 -3.38 13.19 -31.52
N ASP A 601 -3.81 13.02 -30.27
CA ASP A 601 -3.65 11.77 -29.53
C ASP A 601 -4.54 10.66 -30.12
N LEU A 602 -5.74 11.00 -30.61
CA LEU A 602 -6.63 10.05 -31.27
C LEU A 602 -6.09 9.60 -32.64
N ASP A 603 -5.59 10.51 -33.48
CA ASP A 603 -4.95 10.17 -34.76
C ASP A 603 -3.69 9.31 -34.54
N THR A 604 -2.91 9.62 -33.50
CA THR A 604 -1.73 8.83 -33.12
C THR A 604 -2.12 7.42 -32.67
N LEU A 605 -3.18 7.27 -31.87
CA LEU A 605 -3.69 5.97 -31.42
C LEU A 605 -4.27 5.15 -32.57
N ASN A 606 -5.00 5.78 -33.48
CA ASN A 606 -5.54 5.14 -34.68
C ASN A 606 -4.41 4.62 -35.57
N ARG A 607 -3.39 5.45 -35.86
CA ARG A 607 -2.21 5.03 -36.63
C ARG A 607 -1.47 3.85 -36.00
N ILE A 608 -1.39 3.78 -34.67
CA ILE A 608 -0.79 2.66 -33.95
C ILE A 608 -1.67 1.41 -34.06
N TYR A 609 -2.99 1.55 -33.90
CA TYR A 609 -3.95 0.45 -33.98
C TYR A 609 -3.99 -0.21 -35.37
N TYR A 610 -4.05 0.57 -36.45
CA TYR A 610 -4.09 0.06 -37.82
C TYR A 610 -2.76 -0.55 -38.28
N LYS A 611 -1.63 -0.05 -37.76
CA LYS A 611 -0.31 -0.64 -37.99
C LYS A 611 -0.12 -1.98 -37.29
N MET A 612 -0.87 -2.23 -36.21
CA MET A 612 -0.91 -3.51 -35.50
C MET A 612 -1.98 -4.48 -36.04
N ASN A 613 -3.01 -3.97 -36.73
CA ASN A 613 -4.11 -4.76 -37.28
C ASN A 613 -4.42 -4.35 -38.74
N PRO A 614 -3.55 -4.69 -39.71
CA PRO A 614 -3.68 -4.21 -41.09
C PRO A 614 -4.92 -4.74 -41.83
N GLN A 615 -5.51 -5.86 -41.38
CA GLN A 615 -6.80 -6.35 -41.90
C GLN A 615 -8.01 -5.46 -41.58
N ASN A 616 -7.86 -4.45 -40.72
CA ASN A 616 -8.91 -3.50 -40.38
C ASN A 616 -8.82 -2.19 -41.19
N LEU A 617 -7.88 -2.09 -42.16
CA LEU A 617 -7.81 -0.93 -43.06
C LEU A 617 -8.98 -0.90 -44.06
N ASP A 618 -9.45 -2.06 -44.51
CA ASP A 618 -10.53 -2.15 -45.50
C ASP A 618 -11.85 -1.57 -44.93
N PHE A 619 -12.08 -1.73 -43.62
CA PHE A 619 -13.22 -1.15 -42.91
C PHE A 619 -13.22 0.39 -42.89
N LEU A 620 -12.03 1.03 -42.88
CA LEU A 620 -11.91 2.50 -42.91
C LEU A 620 -12.14 3.08 -44.30
N ASN A 621 -11.76 2.36 -45.36
CA ASN A 621 -12.03 2.81 -46.72
C ASN A 621 -13.53 2.74 -47.03
N ASP A 622 -14.21 1.70 -46.54
CA ASP A 622 -15.66 1.55 -46.65
C ASP A 622 -16.43 2.62 -45.82
N GLU A 623 -15.93 3.02 -44.65
CA GLU A 623 -16.51 4.11 -43.84
C GLU A 623 -16.17 5.52 -44.38
N GLN A 624 -14.97 5.73 -44.96
CA GLN A 624 -14.64 6.99 -45.63
C GLN A 624 -15.45 7.20 -46.91
N GLU A 625 -15.67 6.16 -47.72
CA GLU A 625 -16.55 6.27 -48.90
C GLU A 625 -18.01 6.57 -48.50
N GLN A 626 -18.50 6.04 -47.37
CA GLN A 626 -19.83 6.36 -46.85
C GLN A 626 -19.94 7.79 -46.27
N MET A 627 -18.89 8.29 -45.61
CA MET A 627 -18.87 9.66 -45.09
C MET A 627 -18.70 10.72 -46.20
N GLU A 628 -17.92 10.44 -47.23
CA GLU A 628 -17.75 11.35 -48.38
C GLU A 628 -19.05 11.42 -49.22
N GLU A 629 -19.82 10.34 -49.32
CA GLU A 629 -21.17 10.36 -49.93
C GLU A 629 -22.20 11.14 -49.08
N GLU A 630 -22.09 11.15 -47.75
CA GLU A 630 -22.95 11.93 -46.84
C GLU A 630 -22.59 13.43 -46.80
N GLU A 631 -21.30 13.80 -46.92
CA GLU A 631 -20.85 15.20 -46.96
C GLU A 631 -21.15 15.92 -48.29
N GLU A 632 -21.23 15.20 -49.42
CA GLU A 632 -21.67 15.79 -50.70
C GLU A 632 -23.18 16.10 -50.74
N GLU A 633 -24.02 15.47 -49.90
CA GLU A 633 -25.46 15.76 -49.81
C GLU A 633 -25.80 16.95 -48.88
N GLU A 634 -24.94 17.33 -47.93
CA GLU A 634 -25.21 18.45 -46.99
C GLU A 634 -24.49 19.78 -47.34
N GLY A 635 -23.68 19.81 -48.39
CA GLY A 635 -22.88 20.98 -48.81
C GLY A 635 -23.49 21.86 -49.91
N PHE A 636 -24.78 22.23 -49.82
CA PHE A 636 -25.37 23.27 -50.68
C PHE A 636 -26.26 24.22 -49.85
N ASP A 637 -25.65 25.24 -49.25
CA ASP A 637 -26.14 26.63 -49.28
C ASP A 637 -25.18 27.57 -48.54
N ASP A 638 -25.19 28.82 -48.99
CA ASP A 638 -24.54 30.03 -48.45
C ASP A 638 -23.12 30.36 -48.93
N GLN A 639 -23.13 31.07 -50.07
CA GLN A 639 -22.16 32.03 -50.57
C GLN A 639 -22.03 33.24 -49.60
N ASP A 640 -20.81 33.78 -49.43
CA ASP A 640 -20.49 35.15 -49.88
C ASP A 640 -19.10 35.62 -49.41
N GLU A 641 -18.32 36.05 -50.41
CA GLU A 641 -17.34 37.15 -50.47
C GLU A 641 -16.44 37.47 -49.26
N ILE A 642 -15.11 37.40 -49.47
CA ILE A 642 -14.23 38.58 -49.58
C ILE A 642 -12.87 38.16 -50.18
N GLU A 643 -12.54 38.86 -51.27
CA GLU A 643 -11.35 38.78 -52.12
C GLU A 643 -10.03 39.26 -51.46
N ASP A 644 -8.94 38.80 -52.11
CA ASP A 644 -7.66 39.47 -52.36
C ASP A 644 -6.47 39.36 -51.38
N ASP A 645 -5.57 38.45 -51.79
CA ASP A 645 -4.25 38.75 -52.37
C ASP A 645 -2.95 38.54 -51.56
N LEU A 646 -2.21 37.53 -52.06
CA LEU A 646 -0.82 37.57 -52.55
C LEU A 646 0.38 37.22 -51.64
N GLN A 647 1.11 36.24 -52.19
CA GLN A 647 2.58 36.06 -52.29
C GLN A 647 3.31 35.15 -51.29
N ILE A 648 3.33 33.86 -51.66
CA ILE A 648 4.50 33.09 -52.14
C ILE A 648 5.87 33.78 -51.92
N VAL A 649 6.78 33.12 -51.16
CA VAL A 649 8.16 32.79 -51.61
C VAL A 649 8.63 31.52 -50.87
N GLU A 650 9.02 30.52 -51.66
CA GLU A 650 9.73 29.28 -51.30
C GLU A 650 11.16 29.54 -50.78
N GLU A 651 11.59 28.79 -49.78
CA GLU A 651 12.68 27.78 -49.87
C GLU A 651 12.75 26.93 -48.59
#